data_AF-A0A7D8YHJ9-F1
#
_entry.id   AF-A0A7D8YHJ9-F1
#
_cell.length_a   1.000
_cell.length_b   1.000
_cell.length_c   1.000
_cell.angle_alpha   90.00
_cell.angle_beta   90.00
_cell.angle_gamma   90.00
#
_symmetry.space_group_name_H-M   'P 1'
#
loop_
_entity.id
_entity.type
_entity.pdbx_description
1 polymer ?
#
loop_
_entity_poly.entity_id
_entity_poly.type
_entity_poly.pdbx_seq_one_letter_code
_entity_poly.pdbx_strand_id
1 'polypeptide(L)'
;MPRWVPIRPRWTMTESDGEEPLQSAGRRWVVAALAVALSLYVLVEVNFSFLSPLKELAIFGGLGLVLCFLSFPIHPSWEYRRWAMVLDWVLVGLATACTGYLLYYGSALGQRAGIYQTPDLVVGAIGLLLVLEATRRSIGLALPILALVFVIYAHEAVARQLPDWLFPHRGQDFGDLIGQTYLRTEGVFGTALGVMFRYVFLFVLFGAFLQASGATGYIIALATRLFGSKAGGPAKVSVLASGLMGSLSGSAVANAATTGTFTIPLMKSIGFRPHIAGGIEAAASSGGALVPPVMGAGAYMMLEIINRNPPVTYLEIVKAALIPAILYYLSIFLLVHFYAKRIDENPEEAASPSGANGSTGWSAGGDVRSGEPPDDEFGLGVAPAATSIFSLEGLTFFGALGSLMVFLVMGNSPFRSVTYSLAFVMAMILANPRIVADVSGRLAGFAVWIAAVLAARYALPLAGTWTDALIWGMAITLLVALGSCRWRKIVLSGFLTSGRGGIPLIVAAACVGIIIGLVSRTGIGTGVPQAIIPLAGSNLFLALLSIMGCSIVLGMGLPSAVSYLLLATVIGPVFADPALGVPILAAHLFIFYFGMMAMVTPPVALAAYATASIAGSGVMQTGVAAFRFSLVGFTLPFMFVYRPELCLMSADGGAPEPLAVMLAVAAACMGVLSLAAAMAGYLFSPLSWLWRCVLFAAASCSLFPDSSAVGASRLSWVDLLGAALLLIVAIVSWRGQTGTGSPESSPARGAG
;
A
#
# COMPACT_ATOMS: atom_id res chain seq x y z
N MET A 1 -17.79 -12.25 20.60
CA MET A 1 -16.36 -12.00 20.32
C MET A 1 -16.16 -10.52 20.11
N PRO A 2 -15.15 -9.88 20.74
CA PRO A 2 -14.88 -8.47 20.51
C PRO A 2 -14.47 -8.29 19.04
N ARG A 3 -15.15 -7.39 18.33
CA ARG A 3 -14.86 -7.06 16.94
C ARG A 3 -13.48 -6.40 16.90
N TRP A 4 -12.51 -7.07 16.28
CA TRP A 4 -11.19 -6.53 15.97
C TRP A 4 -11.33 -5.45 14.91
N VAL A 5 -11.61 -4.21 15.31
CA VAL A 5 -11.72 -3.07 14.41
C VAL A 5 -10.55 -2.14 14.72
N PRO A 6 -9.71 -1.78 13.73
CA PRO A 6 -8.72 -0.73 13.91
C PRO A 6 -9.40 0.53 14.44
N ILE A 7 -8.83 1.16 15.47
CA ILE A 7 -9.44 2.34 16.10
C ILE A 7 -9.50 3.45 15.04
N ARG A 8 -10.70 3.95 14.76
CA ARG A 8 -10.87 5.08 13.84
C ARG A 8 -10.15 6.31 14.41
N PRO A 9 -9.37 7.04 13.60
CA PRO A 9 -8.76 8.28 14.05
C PRO A 9 -9.84 9.33 14.33
N ARG A 10 -9.61 10.24 15.28
CA ARG A 10 -10.59 11.24 15.77
C ARG A 10 -11.05 12.29 14.73
N TRP A 11 -10.65 12.14 13.47
CA TRP A 11 -10.85 13.12 12.39
C TRP A 11 -11.74 12.59 11.26
N THR A 12 -12.10 11.30 11.22
CA THR A 12 -13.08 10.77 10.26
C THR A 12 -14.48 11.07 10.78
N MET A 13 -15.07 12.18 10.35
CA MET A 13 -16.47 12.50 10.64
C MET A 13 -17.32 12.19 9.40
N THR A 14 -18.28 11.28 9.56
CA THR A 14 -19.50 11.28 8.75
C THR A 14 -20.44 12.31 9.36
N GLU A 15 -21.05 13.17 8.53
CA GLU A 15 -22.05 14.19 8.92
C GLU A 15 -23.27 13.65 9.69
N SER A 16 -23.42 12.33 9.84
CA SER A 16 -24.54 11.71 10.54
C SER A 16 -24.51 11.84 12.07
N ASP A 17 -23.39 12.24 12.67
CA ASP A 17 -23.29 12.38 14.12
C ASP A 17 -23.52 13.84 14.51
N GLY A 18 -24.80 14.20 14.63
CA GLY A 18 -25.23 15.46 15.23
C GLY A 18 -24.62 15.64 16.62
N GLU A 19 -24.09 16.83 16.86
CA GLU A 19 -23.26 17.29 17.99
C GLU A 19 -21.74 17.12 17.77
N GLU A 20 -21.05 18.22 17.40
CA GLU A 20 -19.60 18.32 17.49
C GLU A 20 -19.17 17.97 18.93
N PRO A 21 -18.49 16.84 19.18
CA PRO A 21 -18.10 16.50 20.53
C PRO A 21 -16.81 17.23 20.84
N LEU A 22 -16.92 18.42 21.45
CA LEU A 22 -15.92 19.11 22.28
C LEU A 22 -14.45 18.74 21.97
N GLN A 23 -14.03 18.87 20.72
CA GLN A 23 -12.61 18.91 20.39
C GLN A 23 -12.18 20.33 20.75
N SER A 24 -11.31 20.49 21.76
CA SER A 24 -10.74 21.81 22.00
C SER A 24 -10.06 22.26 20.71
N ALA A 25 -10.48 23.39 20.14
CA ALA A 25 -9.95 23.92 18.88
C ALA A 25 -8.41 23.88 18.86
N GLY A 26 -7.77 24.05 20.03
CA GLY A 26 -6.34 23.88 20.23
C GLY A 26 -5.75 22.53 19.79
N ARG A 27 -6.41 21.38 20.04
CA ARG A 27 -5.88 20.06 19.64
C ARG A 27 -5.80 19.93 18.11
N ARG A 28 -6.82 20.42 17.39
CA ARG A 28 -6.83 20.43 15.91
C ARG A 28 -5.64 21.25 15.37
N TRP A 29 -5.37 22.41 15.96
CA TRP A 29 -4.24 23.27 15.59
C TRP A 29 -2.87 22.64 15.89
N VAL A 30 -2.71 21.97 17.05
CA VAL A 30 -1.46 21.29 17.40
C VAL A 30 -1.15 20.17 16.43
N VAL A 31 -2.14 19.35 16.06
CA VAL A 31 -1.94 18.26 15.11
C VAL A 31 -1.61 18.77 13.72
N ALA A 32 -2.28 19.84 13.28
CA ALA A 32 -1.93 20.53 12.04
C ALA A 32 -0.48 21.04 12.04
N ALA A 33 -0.06 21.73 13.11
CA ALA A 33 1.29 22.26 13.23
C ALA A 33 2.35 21.14 13.22
N LEU A 34 2.10 20.03 13.93
CA LEU A 34 3.01 18.89 13.98
C LEU A 34 3.08 18.13 12.65
N ALA A 35 1.96 17.99 11.93
CA ALA A 35 1.95 17.36 10.60
C ALA A 35 2.74 18.17 9.57
N VAL A 36 2.61 19.50 9.62
CA VAL A 36 3.43 20.44 8.84
C VAL A 36 4.91 20.31 9.23
N ALA A 37 5.22 20.34 10.53
CA ALA A 37 6.59 20.25 11.03
C ALA A 37 7.25 18.93 10.60
N LEU A 38 6.55 17.79 10.75
CA LEU A 38 7.02 16.48 10.31
C LEU A 38 7.31 16.47 8.80
N SER A 39 6.40 17.00 7.99
CA SER A 39 6.53 16.98 6.53
C SER A 39 7.67 17.85 6.03
N LEU A 40 7.82 19.06 6.57
CA LEU A 40 8.93 19.96 6.25
C LEU A 40 10.27 19.42 6.75
N TYR A 41 10.26 18.81 7.94
CA TYR A 41 11.44 18.16 8.50
C TYR A 41 11.95 17.05 7.57
N VAL A 42 11.07 16.12 7.15
CA VAL A 42 11.45 15.05 6.20
C VAL A 42 11.90 15.63 4.87
N LEU A 43 11.19 16.64 4.33
CA LEU A 43 11.53 17.28 3.06
C LEU A 43 12.95 17.85 3.05
N VAL A 44 13.36 18.50 4.14
CA VAL A 44 14.67 19.14 4.27
C VAL A 44 15.75 18.13 4.63
N GLU A 45 15.53 17.34 5.68
CA GLU A 45 16.56 16.47 6.25
C GLU A 45 16.94 15.33 5.29
N VAL A 46 15.99 14.77 4.53
CA VAL A 46 16.31 13.71 3.56
C VAL A 46 17.16 14.22 2.38
N ASN A 47 17.02 15.50 2.01
CA ASN A 47 17.74 16.06 0.87
C ASN A 47 19.13 16.60 1.22
N PHE A 48 19.34 17.02 2.48
CA PHE A 48 20.57 17.71 2.91
C PHE A 48 21.30 17.07 4.11
N SER A 49 20.69 16.13 4.83
CA SER A 49 21.25 15.36 5.95
C SER A 49 22.12 16.18 6.92
N PHE A 50 21.49 16.88 7.87
CA PHE A 50 22.17 17.72 8.85
C PHE A 50 22.49 17.00 10.16
N LEU A 51 21.71 15.98 10.51
CA LEU A 51 21.73 15.30 11.80
C LEU A 51 22.39 13.92 11.69
N SER A 52 22.91 13.43 12.81
CA SER A 52 23.40 12.05 12.92
C SER A 52 22.24 11.05 12.82
N PRO A 53 22.45 9.81 12.31
CA PRO A 53 21.39 8.82 12.06
C PRO A 53 20.42 8.57 13.22
N LEU A 54 20.92 8.45 14.45
CA LEU A 54 20.05 8.25 15.61
C LEU A 54 19.15 9.47 15.88
N LYS A 55 19.68 10.68 15.73
CA LYS A 55 18.95 11.93 15.99
C LYS A 55 17.87 12.17 14.94
N GLU A 56 18.16 11.93 13.66
CA GLU A 56 17.16 12.12 12.62
C GLU A 56 15.96 11.17 12.80
N LEU A 57 16.23 9.91 13.10
CA LEU A 57 15.19 8.91 13.32
C LEU A 57 14.46 9.12 14.65
N ALA A 58 15.14 9.64 15.67
CA ALA A 58 14.49 10.04 16.93
C ALA A 58 13.47 11.16 16.71
N ILE A 59 13.79 12.21 15.95
CA ILE A 59 12.83 13.28 15.63
C ILE A 59 11.66 12.72 14.82
N PHE A 60 11.96 11.96 13.76
CA PHE A 60 10.93 11.39 12.89
C PHE A 60 9.98 10.44 13.64
N GLY A 61 10.53 9.47 14.36
CA GLY A 61 9.76 8.52 15.17
C GLY A 61 9.03 9.20 16.32
N GLY A 62 9.68 10.12 17.03
CA GLY A 62 9.10 10.88 18.13
C GLY A 62 7.91 11.73 17.71
N LEU A 63 8.03 12.51 16.62
CA LEU A 63 6.91 13.26 16.04
C LEU A 63 5.77 12.33 15.61
N GLY A 64 6.10 11.17 15.02
CA GLY A 64 5.11 10.15 14.68
C GLY A 64 4.34 9.61 15.89
N LEU A 65 5.03 9.32 17.00
CA LEU A 65 4.41 8.87 18.25
C LEU A 65 3.50 9.95 18.85
N VAL A 66 3.96 11.21 18.89
CA VAL A 66 3.16 12.34 19.38
C VAL A 66 1.90 12.52 18.52
N LEU A 67 2.06 12.54 17.20
CA LEU A 67 0.92 12.62 16.27
C LEU A 67 -0.03 11.43 16.42
N CYS A 68 0.48 10.24 16.70
CA CYS A 68 -0.32 9.05 16.96
C CYS A 68 -1.18 9.21 18.21
N PHE A 69 -0.61 9.59 19.35
CA PHE A 69 -1.38 9.77 20.59
C PHE A 69 -2.38 10.92 20.51
N LEU A 70 -2.09 11.95 19.72
CA LEU A 70 -3.05 13.03 19.45
C LEU A 70 -4.14 12.64 18.45
N SER A 71 -3.90 11.67 17.56
CA SER A 71 -4.84 11.30 16.49
C SER A 71 -5.70 10.08 16.79
N PHE A 72 -5.19 9.14 17.60
CA PHE A 72 -5.85 7.87 17.89
C PHE A 72 -6.17 7.76 19.39
N PRO A 73 -7.46 7.62 19.77
CA PRO A 73 -7.85 7.45 21.16
C PRO A 73 -7.38 6.10 21.72
N ILE A 74 -7.23 6.00 23.05
CA ILE A 74 -6.90 4.74 23.75
C ILE A 74 -7.88 3.62 23.36
N HIS A 75 -9.17 3.94 23.40
CA HIS A 75 -10.27 3.02 23.11
C HIS A 75 -11.44 3.81 22.50
N PRO A 76 -12.12 3.29 21.46
CA PRO A 76 -13.22 4.00 20.78
C PRO A 76 -14.31 4.47 21.76
N SER A 77 -14.68 3.65 22.75
CA SER A 77 -15.74 4.00 23.71
C SER A 77 -15.35 5.06 24.74
N TRP A 78 -14.08 5.44 24.83
CA TRP A 78 -13.58 6.38 25.85
C TRP A 78 -13.13 7.72 25.25
N GLU A 79 -13.35 7.94 23.96
CA GLU A 79 -12.86 9.09 23.22
C GLU A 79 -13.17 10.43 23.88
N TYR A 80 -14.37 10.54 24.47
CA TYR A 80 -14.90 11.77 25.08
C TYR A 80 -14.71 11.86 26.60
N ARG A 81 -14.08 10.86 27.24
CA ARG A 81 -13.83 10.90 28.69
C ARG A 81 -12.63 11.79 29.01
N ARG A 82 -12.79 12.75 29.94
CA ARG A 82 -11.74 13.72 30.33
C ARG A 82 -10.42 13.05 30.75
N TRP A 83 -10.49 11.99 31.56
CA TRP A 83 -9.29 11.28 32.02
C TRP A 83 -8.52 10.62 30.86
N ALA A 84 -9.21 10.14 29.83
CA ALA A 84 -8.60 9.54 28.65
C ALA A 84 -7.86 10.59 27.82
N MET A 85 -8.40 11.82 27.75
CA MET A 85 -7.71 12.95 27.12
C MET A 85 -6.47 13.39 27.89
N VAL A 86 -6.53 13.42 29.23
CA VAL A 86 -5.36 13.71 30.08
C VAL A 86 -4.28 12.66 29.86
N LEU A 87 -4.66 11.38 29.80
CA LEU A 87 -3.72 10.29 29.55
C LEU A 87 -3.04 10.41 28.17
N ASP A 88 -3.77 10.79 27.12
CA ASP A 88 -3.17 11.06 25.80
C ASP A 88 -2.09 12.16 25.90
N TRP A 89 -2.33 13.24 26.62
CA TRP A 89 -1.35 14.31 26.83
C TRP A 89 -0.15 13.87 27.68
N VAL A 90 -0.36 13.01 28.68
CA VAL A 90 0.74 12.40 29.44
C VAL A 90 1.63 11.56 28.52
N LEU A 91 1.05 10.74 27.64
CA LEU A 91 1.80 9.95 26.67
C LEU A 91 2.55 10.81 25.65
N VAL A 92 1.95 11.93 25.21
CA VAL A 92 2.65 12.93 24.41
C VAL A 92 3.87 13.49 25.16
N GLY A 93 3.70 13.85 26.43
CA GLY A 93 4.78 14.34 27.29
C GLY A 93 5.92 13.33 27.42
N LEU A 94 5.59 12.06 27.69
CA LEU A 94 6.57 10.98 27.80
C LEU A 94 7.29 10.71 26.47
N ALA A 95 6.57 10.68 25.34
CA ALA A 95 7.17 10.49 24.02
C ALA A 95 8.13 11.63 23.66
N THR A 96 7.75 12.87 24.00
CA THR A 96 8.59 14.05 23.79
C THR A 96 9.83 14.00 24.68
N ALA A 97 9.68 13.59 25.95
CA ALA A 97 10.80 13.44 26.88
C ALA A 97 11.79 12.36 26.43
N CYS A 98 11.30 11.18 25.99
CA CYS A 98 12.16 10.11 25.47
C CYS A 98 12.91 10.56 24.21
N THR A 99 12.22 11.27 23.31
CA THR A 99 12.84 11.84 22.11
C THR A 99 13.92 12.86 22.47
N GLY A 100 13.61 13.81 23.36
CA GLY A 100 14.55 14.82 23.84
C GLY A 100 15.80 14.21 24.48
N TYR A 101 15.64 13.12 25.24
CA TYR A 101 16.76 12.37 25.82
C TYR A 101 17.73 11.85 24.75
N LEU A 102 17.20 11.23 23.67
CA LEU A 102 18.02 10.73 22.56
C LEU A 102 18.71 11.85 21.78
N LEU A 103 18.06 13.02 21.64
CA LEU A 103 18.68 14.17 20.97
C LEU A 103 19.86 14.74 21.75
N TYR A 104 19.74 14.76 23.08
CA TYR A 104 20.76 15.29 23.97
C TYR A 104 21.89 14.28 24.21
N TYR A 105 21.57 13.05 24.63
CA TYR A 105 22.55 12.02 25.01
C TYR A 105 22.94 11.05 23.89
N GLY A 106 22.34 11.13 22.70
CA GLY A 106 22.56 10.16 21.61
C GLY A 106 24.03 9.96 21.21
N SER A 107 24.84 11.02 21.19
CA SER A 107 26.28 10.91 20.91
C SER A 107 27.05 10.24 22.04
N ALA A 108 26.69 10.51 23.30
CA ALA A 108 27.29 9.88 24.47
C ALA A 108 26.92 8.39 24.58
N LEU A 109 25.67 8.04 24.25
CA LEU A 109 25.19 6.65 24.21
C LEU A 109 26.01 5.80 23.23
N GLY A 110 26.32 6.33 22.05
CA GLY A 110 27.18 5.66 21.07
C GLY A 110 28.60 5.42 21.58
N GLN A 111 29.17 6.37 22.33
CA GLN A 111 30.53 6.27 22.89
C GLN A 111 30.65 5.31 24.08
N ARG A 112 29.57 5.07 24.82
CA ARG A 112 29.56 4.16 25.99
C ARG A 112 29.53 2.67 25.62
N ALA A 113 29.53 2.33 24.33
CA ALA A 113 29.65 0.96 23.81
C ALA A 113 28.71 -0.11 24.41
N GLY A 114 27.58 0.27 25.00
CA GLY A 114 26.61 -0.66 25.61
C GLY A 114 26.61 -0.68 27.14
N ILE A 115 27.43 0.16 27.77
CA ILE A 115 27.35 0.40 29.20
C ILE A 115 26.22 1.41 29.46
N TYR A 116 25.04 0.90 29.79
CA TYR A 116 23.86 1.73 30.07
C TYR A 116 23.77 2.09 31.54
N GLN A 117 23.45 3.35 31.82
CA GLN A 117 23.12 3.81 33.16
C GLN A 117 21.63 3.56 33.44
N THR A 118 21.25 3.52 34.72
CA THR A 118 19.83 3.42 35.13
C THR A 118 18.88 4.38 34.41
N PRO A 119 19.19 5.70 34.24
CA PRO A 119 18.32 6.59 33.47
C PRO A 119 18.17 6.20 31.99
N ASP A 120 19.24 5.68 31.36
CA ASP A 120 19.20 5.22 29.98
C ASP A 120 18.17 4.08 29.84
N LEU A 121 18.24 3.11 30.75
CA LEU A 121 17.34 1.95 30.75
C LEU A 121 15.89 2.32 31.06
N VAL A 122 15.65 3.27 31.97
CA VAL A 122 14.29 3.75 32.29
C VAL A 122 13.68 4.44 31.06
N VAL A 123 14.42 5.34 30.42
CA VAL A 123 13.96 6.01 29.19
C VAL A 123 13.73 4.99 28.07
N GLY A 124 14.63 4.02 27.91
CA GLY A 124 14.49 2.95 26.94
C GLY A 124 13.24 2.09 27.17
N ALA A 125 12.96 1.71 28.42
CA ALA A 125 11.78 0.92 28.77
C ALA A 125 10.48 1.70 28.52
N ILE A 126 10.41 2.97 28.93
CA ILE A 126 9.25 3.83 28.68
C ILE A 126 9.06 4.00 27.17
N GLY A 127 10.14 4.30 26.43
CA GLY A 127 10.13 4.44 24.98
C GLY A 127 9.61 3.20 24.26
N LEU A 128 10.05 2.01 24.68
CA LEU A 128 9.59 0.74 24.14
C LEU A 128 8.08 0.54 24.36
N LEU A 129 7.59 0.80 25.58
CA LEU A 129 6.16 0.71 25.90
C LEU A 129 5.32 1.71 25.09
N LEU A 130 5.82 2.93 24.88
CA LEU A 130 5.16 3.94 24.06
C LEU A 130 5.04 3.49 22.60
N VAL A 131 6.09 2.89 22.03
CA VAL A 131 6.03 2.34 20.67
C VAL A 131 4.96 1.26 20.58
N LEU A 132 4.99 0.27 21.48
CA LEU A 132 4.00 -0.82 21.49
C LEU A 132 2.56 -0.31 21.64
N GLU A 133 2.34 0.67 22.52
CA GLU A 133 1.02 1.28 22.73
C GLU A 133 0.56 2.12 21.53
N ALA A 134 1.46 2.88 20.89
CA ALA A 134 1.15 3.61 19.67
C ALA A 134 0.79 2.64 18.53
N THR A 135 1.52 1.54 18.40
CA THR A 135 1.26 0.50 17.39
C THR A 135 -0.09 -0.17 17.64
N ARG A 136 -0.43 -0.45 18.91
CA ARG A 136 -1.76 -0.96 19.27
C ARG A 136 -2.88 -0.03 18.82
N ARG A 137 -2.72 1.29 19.01
CA ARG A 137 -3.75 2.28 18.67
C ARG A 137 -3.95 2.48 17.17
N SER A 138 -2.86 2.49 16.42
CA SER A 138 -2.88 2.83 14.99
C SER A 138 -3.19 1.61 14.10
N ILE A 139 -2.70 0.42 14.45
CA ILE A 139 -2.76 -0.78 13.59
C ILE A 139 -3.56 -1.91 14.25
N GLY A 140 -3.44 -2.08 15.56
CA GLY A 140 -4.10 -3.13 16.33
C GLY A 140 -3.11 -3.99 17.14
N LEU A 141 -3.59 -5.07 17.77
CA LEU A 141 -2.75 -5.86 18.69
C LEU A 141 -1.81 -6.85 17.99
N ALA A 142 -2.02 -7.18 16.71
CA ALA A 142 -1.24 -8.21 16.03
C ALA A 142 0.28 -7.90 16.05
N LEU A 143 0.67 -6.70 15.62
CA LEU A 143 2.08 -6.31 15.55
C LEU A 143 2.74 -6.09 16.95
N PRO A 144 2.09 -5.42 17.93
CA PRO A 144 2.61 -5.34 19.30
C PRO A 144 2.79 -6.70 19.97
N ILE A 145 1.85 -7.63 19.79
CA ILE A 145 1.96 -8.99 20.32
C ILE A 145 3.15 -9.69 19.67
N LEU A 146 3.31 -9.59 18.35
CA LEU A 146 4.45 -10.17 17.65
C LEU A 146 5.78 -9.60 18.18
N ALA A 147 5.90 -8.27 18.32
CA ALA A 147 7.09 -7.64 18.88
C ALA A 147 7.36 -8.10 20.33
N LEU A 148 6.32 -8.20 21.17
CA LEU A 148 6.43 -8.70 22.54
C LEU A 148 6.90 -10.16 22.57
N VAL A 149 6.39 -11.02 21.67
CA VAL A 149 6.84 -12.40 21.54
C VAL A 149 8.32 -12.46 21.19
N PHE A 150 8.82 -11.63 20.28
CA PHE A 150 10.26 -11.55 19.96
C PHE A 150 11.09 -11.02 21.13
N VAL A 151 10.60 -10.03 21.88
CA VAL A 151 11.26 -9.52 23.10
C VAL A 151 11.36 -10.62 24.16
N ILE A 152 10.27 -11.36 24.39
CA ILE A 152 10.23 -12.50 25.32
C ILE A 152 11.17 -13.62 24.84
N TYR A 153 11.14 -13.94 23.55
CA TYR A 153 12.01 -14.94 22.93
C TYR A 153 13.48 -14.58 23.11
N ALA A 154 13.88 -13.34 22.84
CA ALA A 154 15.28 -12.91 22.95
C ALA A 154 15.79 -12.85 24.40
N HIS A 155 14.90 -12.81 25.39
CA HIS A 155 15.27 -12.74 26.80
C HIS A 155 15.96 -14.02 27.28
N GLU A 156 17.06 -13.87 28.02
CA GLU A 156 17.92 -14.99 28.45
C GLU A 156 17.18 -16.12 29.18
N ALA A 157 16.23 -15.78 30.06
CA ALA A 157 15.47 -16.77 30.82
C ALA A 157 14.64 -17.71 29.93
N VAL A 158 14.16 -17.25 28.78
CA VAL A 158 13.37 -18.05 27.83
C VAL A 158 14.31 -18.77 26.87
N ALA A 159 15.33 -18.07 26.37
CA ALA A 159 16.36 -18.62 25.49
C ALA A 159 16.93 -19.94 26.03
N ARG A 160 17.33 -19.97 27.31
CA ARG A 160 17.90 -21.16 27.97
C ARG A 160 16.95 -22.35 28.09
N GLN A 161 15.64 -22.14 27.96
CA GLN A 161 14.62 -23.20 28.05
C GLN A 161 14.23 -23.75 26.68
N LEU A 162 14.56 -23.03 25.59
CA LEU A 162 14.21 -23.46 24.25
C LEU A 162 15.20 -24.53 23.75
N PRO A 163 14.72 -25.48 22.93
CA PRO A 163 15.60 -26.49 22.36
C PRO A 163 16.61 -25.86 21.40
N ASP A 164 17.90 -26.03 21.71
CA ASP A 164 19.03 -25.52 20.92
C ASP A 164 19.00 -25.94 19.44
N TRP A 165 18.44 -27.12 19.14
CA TRP A 165 18.34 -27.64 17.77
C TRP A 165 17.35 -26.86 16.89
N LEU A 166 16.38 -26.14 17.48
CA LEU A 166 15.37 -25.37 16.76
C LEU A 166 15.55 -23.86 16.92
N PHE A 167 16.04 -23.41 18.07
CA PHE A 167 16.21 -21.99 18.40
C PHE A 167 17.60 -21.71 19.02
N PRO A 168 18.68 -21.79 18.24
CA PRO A 168 20.04 -21.62 18.77
C PRO A 168 20.36 -20.15 19.05
N HIS A 169 20.20 -19.70 20.30
CA HIS A 169 20.72 -18.41 20.75
C HIS A 169 21.00 -18.36 22.25
N ARG A 170 22.02 -17.58 22.65
CA ARG A 170 22.41 -17.41 24.06
C ARG A 170 21.37 -16.63 24.89
N GLY A 171 20.51 -15.86 24.22
CA GLY A 171 19.62 -14.90 24.87
C GLY A 171 20.36 -13.65 25.36
N GLN A 172 19.59 -12.65 25.80
CA GLN A 172 20.08 -11.35 26.21
C GLN A 172 19.51 -10.92 27.56
N ASP A 173 20.35 -10.22 28.34
CA ASP A 173 19.94 -9.61 29.60
C ASP A 173 18.96 -8.46 29.34
N PHE A 174 18.08 -8.19 30.31
CA PHE A 174 17.03 -7.18 30.16
C PHE A 174 17.56 -5.77 29.83
N GLY A 175 18.71 -5.39 30.41
CA GLY A 175 19.36 -4.11 30.14
C GLY A 175 19.86 -3.99 28.70
N ASP A 176 20.53 -5.03 28.20
CA ASP A 176 21.00 -5.08 26.81
C ASP A 176 19.84 -5.13 25.82
N LEU A 177 18.78 -5.87 26.16
CA LEU A 177 17.56 -5.97 25.36
C LEU A 177 16.88 -4.60 25.19
N ILE A 178 16.70 -3.84 26.27
CA ILE A 178 16.16 -2.47 26.20
C ILE A 178 17.10 -1.55 25.41
N GLY A 179 18.40 -1.61 25.73
CA GLY A 179 19.39 -0.76 25.09
C GLY A 179 19.46 -0.98 23.57
N GLN A 180 19.40 -2.23 23.14
CA GLN A 180 19.37 -2.58 21.72
C GLN A 180 18.06 -2.16 21.05
N THR A 181 16.92 -2.43 21.69
CA THR A 181 15.60 -2.22 21.07
C THR A 181 15.21 -0.75 20.96
N TYR A 182 15.60 0.12 21.91
CA TYR A 182 15.19 1.54 21.86
C TYR A 182 16.35 2.54 21.78
N LEU A 183 17.51 2.27 22.41
CA LEU A 183 18.59 3.27 22.50
C LEU A 183 19.58 3.24 21.33
N ARG A 184 19.45 2.27 20.41
CA ARG A 184 20.35 2.07 19.28
C ARG A 184 19.63 2.09 17.93
N THR A 185 20.42 2.25 16.88
CA THR A 185 20.00 2.12 15.48
C THR A 185 19.86 0.67 14.99
N GLU A 186 19.83 -0.31 15.92
CA GLU A 186 19.53 -1.71 15.60
C GLU A 186 18.05 -2.05 15.88
N GLY A 187 17.34 -1.26 16.68
CA GLY A 187 15.95 -1.50 17.07
C GLY A 187 14.95 -0.52 16.44
N VAL A 188 14.18 0.18 17.27
CA VAL A 188 13.14 1.16 16.88
C VAL A 188 13.67 2.18 15.88
N PHE A 189 14.88 2.69 16.11
CA PHE A 189 15.53 3.68 15.24
C PHE A 189 16.48 3.03 14.22
N GLY A 190 16.18 1.80 13.80
CA GLY A 190 16.99 1.05 12.84
C GLY A 190 16.52 1.16 11.40
N THR A 191 16.93 0.18 10.59
CA THR A 191 16.70 0.14 9.14
C THR A 191 15.23 0.32 8.77
N ALA A 192 14.31 -0.30 9.52
CA ALA A 192 12.87 -0.17 9.28
C ALA A 192 12.38 1.29 9.28
N LEU A 193 12.67 2.02 10.36
CA LEU A 193 12.29 3.42 10.48
C LEU A 193 13.12 4.32 9.54
N GLY A 194 14.39 3.96 9.32
CA GLY A 194 15.29 4.62 8.38
C GLY A 194 14.75 4.64 6.95
N VAL A 195 14.27 3.50 6.45
CA VAL A 195 13.71 3.43 5.10
C VAL A 195 12.39 4.19 5.02
N MET A 196 11.57 4.17 6.07
CA MET A 196 10.34 5.00 6.11
C MET A 196 10.67 6.49 6.01
N PHE A 197 11.68 6.94 6.74
CA PHE A 197 12.13 8.33 6.78
C PHE A 197 12.71 8.76 5.43
N ARG A 198 13.68 8.02 4.91
CA ARG A 198 14.50 8.41 3.76
C ARG A 198 13.79 8.26 2.42
N TYR A 199 12.81 7.36 2.33
CA TYR A 199 12.16 7.02 1.06
C TYR A 199 10.64 7.14 1.15
N VAL A 200 9.99 6.38 2.03
CA VAL A 200 8.52 6.18 1.97
C VAL A 200 7.74 7.44 2.27
N PHE A 201 8.13 8.21 3.29
CA PHE A 201 7.34 9.36 3.73
C PHE A 201 7.31 10.46 2.67
N LEU A 202 8.38 10.67 1.89
CA LEU A 202 8.37 11.62 0.78
C LEU A 202 7.36 11.25 -0.30
N PHE A 203 7.15 9.95 -0.54
CA PHE A 203 6.12 9.48 -1.46
C PHE A 203 4.71 9.68 -0.90
N VAL A 204 4.52 9.49 0.40
CA VAL A 204 3.25 9.82 1.07
C VAL A 204 2.96 11.31 0.97
N LEU A 205 3.98 12.15 1.13
CA LEU A 205 3.88 13.61 0.94
C LEU A 205 3.53 13.96 -0.50
N PHE A 206 4.24 13.38 -1.47
CA PHE A 206 3.97 13.54 -2.89
C PHE A 206 2.54 13.13 -3.28
N GLY A 207 2.12 11.93 -2.87
CA GLY A 207 0.78 11.42 -3.11
C GLY A 207 -0.29 12.31 -2.48
N ALA A 208 -0.08 12.81 -1.26
CA ALA A 208 -1.03 13.70 -0.59
C ALA A 208 -1.20 15.04 -1.31
N PHE A 209 -0.11 15.66 -1.79
CA PHE A 209 -0.19 16.89 -2.57
C PHE A 209 -0.79 16.66 -3.96
N LEU A 210 -0.52 15.50 -4.58
CA LEU A 210 -1.14 15.13 -5.85
C LEU A 210 -2.65 14.85 -5.70
N GLN A 211 -3.08 14.27 -4.58
CA GLN A 211 -4.50 14.13 -4.26
C GLN A 211 -5.14 15.50 -4.02
N ALA A 212 -4.46 16.39 -3.28
CA ALA A 212 -4.93 17.75 -3.02
C ALA A 212 -5.04 18.59 -4.31
N SER A 213 -4.31 18.26 -5.38
CA SER A 213 -4.44 18.92 -6.69
C SER A 213 -5.67 18.48 -7.50
N GLY A 214 -6.48 17.55 -6.98
CA GLY A 214 -7.69 17.02 -7.64
C GLY A 214 -7.44 15.77 -8.50
N ALA A 215 -6.27 15.14 -8.42
CA ALA A 215 -5.94 13.98 -9.26
C ALA A 215 -6.88 12.78 -9.05
N THR A 216 -7.38 12.56 -7.83
CA THR A 216 -8.28 11.43 -7.53
C THR A 216 -9.60 11.51 -8.30
N GLY A 217 -10.23 12.68 -8.31
CA GLY A 217 -11.47 12.90 -9.08
C GLY A 217 -11.24 12.70 -10.58
N TYR A 218 -10.10 13.16 -11.10
CA TYR A 218 -9.70 12.93 -12.48
C TYR A 218 -9.53 11.43 -12.81
N ILE A 219 -8.85 10.66 -11.96
CA ILE A 219 -8.63 9.22 -12.15
C ILE A 219 -9.97 8.47 -12.24
N ILE A 220 -10.90 8.76 -11.33
CA ILE A 220 -12.23 8.13 -11.32
C ILE A 220 -13.02 8.52 -12.57
N ALA A 221 -13.01 9.80 -12.96
CA ALA A 221 -13.68 10.28 -14.17
C ALA A 221 -13.10 9.66 -15.44
N LEU A 222 -11.77 9.55 -15.54
CA LEU A 222 -11.08 8.90 -16.65
C LEU A 222 -11.48 7.42 -16.74
N ALA A 223 -11.40 6.69 -15.63
CA ALA A 223 -11.78 5.28 -15.58
C ALA A 223 -13.25 5.08 -15.97
N THR A 224 -14.15 5.94 -15.48
CA THR A 224 -15.58 5.93 -15.79
C THR A 224 -15.85 6.14 -17.28
N ARG A 225 -15.08 7.00 -17.95
CA ARG A 225 -15.19 7.19 -19.40
C ARG A 225 -14.68 6.01 -20.21
N LEU A 226 -13.58 5.40 -19.79
CA LEU A 226 -12.99 4.28 -20.51
C LEU A 226 -13.85 3.00 -20.42
N PHE A 227 -14.51 2.80 -19.28
CA PHE A 227 -15.15 1.51 -18.96
C PHE A 227 -16.59 1.57 -18.46
N GLY A 228 -17.12 2.74 -18.07
CA GLY A 228 -18.42 2.86 -17.40
C GLY A 228 -19.60 2.31 -18.18
N SER A 229 -19.59 2.42 -19.51
CA SER A 229 -20.64 1.89 -20.40
C SER A 229 -20.45 0.42 -20.81
N LYS A 230 -19.34 -0.23 -20.43
CA LYS A 230 -19.07 -1.63 -20.78
C LYS A 230 -19.70 -2.56 -19.74
N ALA A 231 -19.91 -3.83 -20.10
CA ALA A 231 -20.39 -4.85 -19.15
C ALA A 231 -19.46 -4.94 -17.93
N GLY A 232 -20.04 -4.83 -16.73
CA GLY A 232 -19.30 -4.70 -15.46
C GLY A 232 -18.58 -3.36 -15.29
N GLY A 233 -19.06 -2.29 -15.94
CA GLY A 233 -18.40 -0.99 -16.05
C GLY A 233 -17.92 -0.42 -14.71
N PRO A 234 -18.81 -0.17 -13.73
CA PRO A 234 -18.45 0.24 -12.37
C PRO A 234 -17.33 -0.56 -11.70
N ALA A 235 -17.34 -1.87 -11.85
CA ALA A 235 -16.34 -2.73 -11.25
C ALA A 235 -14.99 -2.66 -12.01
N LYS A 236 -15.01 -2.48 -13.33
CA LYS A 236 -13.80 -2.16 -14.12
C LYS A 236 -13.23 -0.78 -13.79
N VAL A 237 -14.11 0.19 -13.50
CA VAL A 237 -13.73 1.52 -13.02
C VAL A 237 -13.01 1.39 -11.68
N SER A 238 -13.56 0.61 -10.73
CA SER A 238 -12.91 0.27 -9.46
C SER A 238 -11.51 -0.29 -9.66
N VAL A 239 -11.36 -1.28 -10.53
CA VAL A 239 -10.07 -1.95 -10.79
C VAL A 239 -9.03 -0.97 -11.33
N LEU A 240 -9.36 -0.19 -12.36
CA LEU A 240 -8.42 0.77 -12.93
C LEU A 240 -8.11 1.93 -11.96
N ALA A 241 -9.13 2.52 -11.35
CA ALA A 241 -8.96 3.67 -10.45
C ALA A 241 -8.16 3.30 -9.21
N SER A 242 -8.47 2.14 -8.59
CA SER A 242 -7.71 1.62 -7.44
C SER A 242 -6.28 1.26 -7.83
N GLY A 243 -6.02 0.77 -9.04
CA GLY A 243 -4.66 0.51 -9.50
C GLY A 243 -3.81 1.78 -9.61
N LEU A 244 -4.36 2.81 -10.24
CA LEU A 244 -3.69 4.10 -10.39
C LEU A 244 -3.51 4.80 -9.02
N MET A 245 -4.57 4.88 -8.22
CA MET A 245 -4.53 5.52 -6.90
C MET A 245 -3.67 4.74 -5.90
N GLY A 246 -3.68 3.42 -5.98
CA GLY A 246 -2.87 2.54 -5.15
C GLY A 246 -1.39 2.61 -5.49
N SER A 247 -1.04 2.79 -6.77
CA SER A 247 0.34 3.08 -7.16
C SER A 247 0.84 4.33 -6.45
N LEU A 248 0.04 5.41 -6.39
CA LEU A 248 0.39 6.67 -5.75
C LEU A 248 0.55 6.56 -4.23
N SER A 249 -0.42 5.92 -3.57
CA SER A 249 -0.50 5.90 -2.11
C SER A 249 0.36 4.82 -1.45
N GLY A 250 0.68 3.74 -2.17
CA GLY A 250 1.44 2.60 -1.63
C GLY A 250 0.74 1.87 -0.46
N SER A 251 -0.51 2.22 -0.16
CA SER A 251 -1.25 1.73 1.00
C SER A 251 -2.60 1.17 0.57
N ALA A 252 -2.75 -0.14 0.70
CA ALA A 252 -3.98 -0.85 0.35
C ALA A 252 -5.21 -0.33 1.11
N VAL A 253 -5.04 -0.03 2.40
CA VAL A 253 -6.13 0.42 3.29
C VAL A 253 -6.53 1.87 2.97
N ALA A 254 -5.55 2.76 2.75
CA ALA A 254 -5.83 4.14 2.39
C ALA A 254 -6.50 4.22 1.01
N ASN A 255 -6.00 3.45 0.05
CA ASN A 255 -6.60 3.34 -1.27
C ASN A 255 -8.06 2.90 -1.18
N ALA A 256 -8.33 1.77 -0.52
CA ALA A 256 -9.67 1.23 -0.31
C ALA A 256 -10.63 2.22 0.39
N ALA A 257 -10.12 3.03 1.31
CA ALA A 257 -10.92 4.06 2.00
C ALA A 257 -11.23 5.28 1.10
N THR A 258 -10.41 5.54 0.09
CA THR A 258 -10.59 6.70 -0.81
C THR A 258 -11.34 6.36 -2.09
N THR A 259 -10.97 5.28 -2.80
CA THR A 259 -11.66 4.87 -4.03
C THR A 259 -12.96 4.11 -3.72
N GLY A 260 -12.95 3.33 -2.64
CA GLY A 260 -14.08 2.50 -2.23
C GLY A 260 -15.35 3.28 -1.90
N THR A 261 -15.25 4.51 -1.39
CA THR A 261 -16.42 5.36 -1.07
C THR A 261 -17.25 5.68 -2.31
N PHE A 262 -16.62 5.77 -3.48
CA PHE A 262 -17.30 6.02 -4.75
C PHE A 262 -17.61 4.73 -5.51
N THR A 263 -16.67 3.78 -5.54
CA THR A 263 -16.77 2.60 -6.40
C THR A 263 -17.70 1.53 -5.84
N ILE A 264 -17.73 1.33 -4.51
CA ILE A 264 -18.56 0.30 -3.88
C ILE A 264 -20.05 0.60 -4.05
N PRO A 265 -20.56 1.82 -3.79
CA PRO A 265 -21.96 2.15 -4.07
C PRO A 265 -22.33 1.97 -5.54
N LEU A 266 -21.44 2.36 -6.46
CA LEU A 266 -21.65 2.24 -7.91
C LEU A 266 -21.70 0.77 -8.37
N MET A 267 -20.90 -0.12 -7.77
CA MET A 267 -21.00 -1.56 -8.05
C MET A 267 -22.31 -2.15 -7.50
N LYS A 268 -22.75 -1.72 -6.31
CA LYS A 268 -24.01 -2.17 -5.71
C LYS A 268 -25.22 -1.73 -6.53
N SER A 269 -25.22 -0.53 -7.10
CA SER A 269 -26.36 -0.03 -7.89
C SER A 269 -26.61 -0.81 -9.18
N ILE A 270 -25.62 -1.54 -9.68
CA ILE A 270 -25.74 -2.43 -10.86
C ILE A 270 -25.91 -3.91 -10.50
N GLY A 271 -26.18 -4.25 -9.23
CA GLY A 271 -26.55 -5.60 -8.79
C GLY A 271 -25.46 -6.44 -8.12
N PHE A 272 -24.24 -5.90 -7.91
CA PHE A 272 -23.21 -6.64 -7.16
C PHE A 272 -23.59 -6.75 -5.67
N ARG A 273 -23.43 -7.94 -5.10
CA ARG A 273 -23.64 -8.17 -3.66
C ARG A 273 -22.65 -7.32 -2.84
N PRO A 274 -23.05 -6.78 -1.67
CA PRO A 274 -22.19 -5.91 -0.86
C PRO A 274 -20.80 -6.48 -0.56
N HIS A 275 -20.70 -7.74 -0.12
CA HIS A 275 -19.41 -8.36 0.19
C HIS A 275 -18.55 -8.62 -1.05
N ILE A 276 -19.16 -8.79 -2.24
CA ILE A 276 -18.42 -8.94 -3.50
C ILE A 276 -17.88 -7.59 -3.97
N ALA A 277 -18.70 -6.53 -3.93
CA ALA A 277 -18.27 -5.17 -4.26
C ALA A 277 -17.11 -4.74 -3.35
N GLY A 278 -17.23 -4.96 -2.03
CA GLY A 278 -16.13 -4.70 -1.09
C GLY A 278 -14.91 -5.60 -1.32
N GLY A 279 -15.11 -6.84 -1.77
CA GLY A 279 -14.04 -7.78 -2.07
C GLY A 279 -13.24 -7.39 -3.31
N ILE A 280 -13.91 -6.99 -4.40
CA ILE A 280 -13.29 -6.48 -5.64
C ILE A 280 -12.45 -5.24 -5.31
N GLU A 281 -13.03 -4.29 -4.59
CA GLU A 281 -12.33 -3.06 -4.20
C GLU A 281 -11.11 -3.36 -3.32
N ALA A 282 -11.20 -4.30 -2.37
CA ALA A 282 -10.08 -4.69 -1.51
C ALA A 282 -8.97 -5.40 -2.30
N ALA A 283 -9.33 -6.29 -3.24
CA ALA A 283 -8.40 -6.99 -4.12
C ALA A 283 -7.66 -6.02 -5.05
N ALA A 284 -8.40 -5.10 -5.69
CA ALA A 284 -7.82 -4.06 -6.54
C ALA A 284 -6.94 -3.13 -5.71
N SER A 285 -7.43 -2.64 -4.56
CA SER A 285 -6.68 -1.72 -3.72
C SER A 285 -5.36 -2.30 -3.21
N SER A 286 -5.34 -3.60 -2.87
CA SER A 286 -4.15 -4.28 -2.38
C SER A 286 -3.08 -4.48 -3.46
N GLY A 287 -3.49 -4.72 -4.70
CA GLY A 287 -2.54 -4.80 -5.81
C GLY A 287 -1.91 -3.47 -6.18
N GLY A 288 -2.46 -2.34 -5.72
CA GLY A 288 -1.98 -1.00 -6.09
C GLY A 288 -0.52 -0.76 -5.74
N ALA A 289 -0.04 -1.30 -4.61
CA ALA A 289 1.36 -1.15 -4.23
C ALA A 289 2.33 -1.97 -5.11
N LEU A 290 1.83 -2.89 -5.92
CA LEU A 290 2.62 -3.65 -6.89
C LEU A 290 2.84 -2.88 -8.20
N VAL A 291 2.10 -1.79 -8.43
CA VAL A 291 2.03 -1.10 -9.73
C VAL A 291 3.09 0.00 -9.83
N PRO A 292 4.00 -0.03 -10.83
CA PRO A 292 4.88 1.09 -11.14
C PRO A 292 4.09 2.31 -11.66
N PRO A 293 4.61 3.55 -11.58
CA PRO A 293 6.01 3.95 -11.39
C PRO A 293 6.41 4.25 -9.95
N VAL A 294 5.45 4.34 -9.03
CA VAL A 294 5.70 4.68 -7.64
C VAL A 294 5.95 3.41 -6.82
N MET A 295 5.21 2.31 -7.09
CA MET A 295 5.32 1.03 -6.35
C MET A 295 5.34 1.20 -4.81
N GLY A 296 4.73 2.29 -4.33
CA GLY A 296 4.79 2.74 -2.95
C GLY A 296 6.19 2.66 -2.32
N ALA A 297 6.21 2.25 -1.06
CA ALA A 297 7.43 1.97 -0.31
C ALA A 297 8.24 0.77 -0.83
N GLY A 298 7.56 -0.21 -1.45
CA GLY A 298 8.10 -1.57 -1.64
C GLY A 298 9.34 -1.63 -2.51
N ALA A 299 9.33 -0.90 -3.63
CA ALA A 299 10.49 -0.83 -4.51
C ALA A 299 11.71 -0.17 -3.83
N TYR A 300 11.50 0.76 -2.89
CA TYR A 300 12.60 1.36 -2.13
C TYR A 300 13.16 0.41 -1.08
N MET A 301 12.29 -0.33 -0.41
CA MET A 301 12.74 -1.36 0.50
C MET A 301 13.62 -2.40 -0.22
N MET A 302 13.29 -2.74 -1.47
CA MET A 302 14.12 -3.61 -2.30
C MET A 302 15.49 -3.01 -2.60
N LEU A 303 15.58 -1.72 -2.91
CA LEU A 303 16.86 -1.05 -3.12
C LEU A 303 17.76 -1.09 -1.90
N GLU A 304 17.19 -0.95 -0.71
CA GLU A 304 17.96 -0.97 0.54
C GLU A 304 18.44 -2.39 0.89
N ILE A 305 17.59 -3.40 0.66
CA ILE A 305 17.87 -4.77 1.11
C ILE A 305 18.70 -5.54 0.09
N ILE A 306 18.50 -5.31 -1.21
CA ILE A 306 19.22 -6.04 -2.26
C ILE A 306 20.63 -5.47 -2.37
N ASN A 307 21.57 -6.09 -1.66
CA ASN A 307 22.97 -5.74 -1.72
C ASN A 307 23.67 -6.55 -2.84
N ARG A 308 23.77 -5.96 -4.03
CA ARG A 308 24.43 -6.54 -5.23
C ARG A 308 25.49 -5.57 -5.75
N ASN A 309 26.53 -6.09 -6.42
CA ASN A 309 27.49 -5.28 -7.19
C ASN A 309 27.39 -5.63 -8.69
N PRO A 310 27.00 -4.69 -9.57
CA PRO A 310 26.53 -3.33 -9.30
C PRO A 310 25.19 -3.29 -8.52
N PRO A 311 24.89 -2.20 -7.78
CA PRO A 311 23.65 -2.04 -7.04
C PRO A 311 22.43 -2.09 -7.97
N VAL A 312 21.37 -2.74 -7.51
CA VAL A 312 20.09 -2.76 -8.25
C VAL A 312 19.57 -1.33 -8.36
N THR A 313 19.15 -0.95 -9.56
CA THR A 313 18.60 0.40 -9.78
C THR A 313 17.08 0.40 -9.62
N TYR A 314 16.51 1.56 -9.28
CA TYR A 314 15.05 1.70 -9.18
C TYR A 314 14.35 1.32 -10.50
N LEU A 315 14.98 1.68 -11.62
CA LEU A 315 14.46 1.41 -12.94
C LEU A 315 14.43 -0.11 -13.25
N GLU A 316 15.40 -0.88 -12.75
CA GLU A 316 15.38 -2.34 -12.86
C GLU A 316 14.20 -2.95 -12.11
N ILE A 317 13.92 -2.48 -10.89
CA ILE A 317 12.77 -2.94 -10.10
C ILE A 317 11.46 -2.60 -10.81
N VAL A 318 11.32 -1.36 -11.29
CA VAL A 318 10.14 -0.91 -12.05
C VAL A 318 9.92 -1.75 -13.31
N LYS A 319 10.99 -2.01 -14.08
CA LYS A 319 10.92 -2.87 -15.27
C LYS A 319 10.49 -4.29 -14.89
N ALA A 320 11.09 -4.85 -13.84
CA ALA A 320 10.82 -6.21 -13.41
C ALA A 320 9.39 -6.40 -12.86
N ALA A 321 8.80 -5.36 -12.28
CA ALA A 321 7.44 -5.42 -11.75
C ALA A 321 6.35 -5.06 -12.78
N LEU A 322 6.70 -4.43 -13.90
CA LEU A 322 5.72 -3.87 -14.85
C LEU A 322 4.78 -4.92 -15.44
N ILE A 323 5.32 -5.98 -16.05
CA ILE A 323 4.52 -7.04 -16.67
C ILE A 323 3.70 -7.81 -15.61
N PRO A 324 4.28 -8.26 -14.48
CA PRO A 324 3.50 -8.90 -13.41
C PRO A 324 2.35 -8.04 -12.89
N ALA A 325 2.58 -6.73 -12.72
CA ALA A 325 1.53 -5.80 -12.28
C ALA A 325 0.39 -5.69 -13.31
N ILE A 326 0.72 -5.58 -14.59
CA ILE A 326 -0.28 -5.56 -15.67
C ILE A 326 -1.08 -6.87 -15.68
N LEU A 327 -0.42 -8.02 -15.55
CA LEU A 327 -1.10 -9.33 -15.50
C LEU A 327 -2.00 -9.46 -14.27
N TYR A 328 -1.58 -8.96 -13.11
CA TYR A 328 -2.42 -8.94 -11.90
C TYR A 328 -3.70 -8.13 -12.13
N TYR A 329 -3.59 -6.91 -12.66
CA TYR A 329 -4.78 -6.09 -12.92
C TYR A 329 -5.63 -6.61 -14.06
N LEU A 330 -5.01 -7.16 -15.11
CA LEU A 330 -5.73 -7.86 -16.18
C LEU A 330 -6.56 -9.01 -15.62
N SER A 331 -6.03 -9.74 -14.65
CA SER A 331 -6.73 -10.85 -14.03
C SER A 331 -7.99 -10.43 -13.29
N ILE A 332 -7.91 -9.39 -12.45
CA ILE A 332 -9.08 -8.85 -11.73
C ILE A 332 -10.06 -8.25 -12.74
N PHE A 333 -9.56 -7.55 -13.76
CA PHE A 333 -10.39 -6.97 -14.81
C PHE A 333 -11.20 -8.03 -15.57
N LEU A 334 -10.56 -9.13 -15.98
CA LEU A 334 -11.23 -10.26 -16.65
C LEU A 334 -12.21 -10.97 -15.71
N LEU A 335 -11.81 -11.22 -14.47
CA LEU A 335 -12.64 -11.89 -13.48
C LEU A 335 -13.92 -11.10 -13.19
N VAL A 336 -13.79 -9.79 -12.99
CA VAL A 336 -14.91 -8.86 -12.83
C VAL A 336 -15.78 -8.81 -14.08
N HIS A 337 -15.18 -8.84 -15.28
CA HIS A 337 -15.92 -8.84 -16.53
C HIS A 337 -16.79 -10.10 -16.69
N PHE A 338 -16.22 -11.28 -16.46
CA PHE A 338 -16.95 -12.55 -16.55
C PHE A 338 -17.98 -12.69 -15.44
N TYR A 339 -17.66 -12.23 -14.23
CA TYR A 339 -18.60 -12.23 -13.11
C TYR A 339 -19.80 -11.31 -13.37
N ALA A 340 -19.59 -10.12 -13.95
CA ALA A 340 -20.68 -9.23 -14.34
C ALA A 340 -21.60 -9.86 -15.38
N LYS A 341 -21.04 -10.44 -16.45
CA LYS A 341 -21.83 -11.11 -17.49
C LYS A 341 -22.65 -12.29 -16.94
N ARG A 342 -22.09 -13.02 -15.99
CA ARG A 342 -22.79 -14.11 -15.31
C ARG A 342 -24.02 -13.62 -14.55
N ILE A 343 -23.91 -12.49 -13.83
CA ILE A 343 -25.04 -11.90 -13.12
C ILE A 343 -26.09 -11.36 -14.10
N ASP A 344 -25.65 -10.76 -15.21
CA ASP A 344 -26.56 -10.26 -16.25
C ASP A 344 -27.42 -11.39 -16.85
N GLU A 345 -26.85 -12.59 -17.04
CA GLU A 345 -27.57 -13.76 -17.55
C GLU A 345 -28.36 -14.53 -16.48
N ASN A 346 -27.91 -14.51 -15.21
CA ASN A 346 -28.59 -15.14 -14.07
C ASN A 346 -28.90 -14.10 -12.96
N PRO A 347 -29.99 -13.31 -13.09
CA PRO A 347 -30.32 -12.23 -12.14
C PRO A 347 -30.58 -12.69 -10.71
N GLU A 348 -30.90 -13.97 -10.48
CA GLU A 348 -31.05 -14.56 -9.13
C GLU A 348 -29.75 -14.53 -8.32
N GLU A 349 -28.60 -14.49 -9.00
CA GLU A 349 -27.29 -14.35 -8.34
C GLU A 349 -26.99 -12.88 -7.97
N ALA A 350 -27.68 -11.91 -8.58
CA ALA A 350 -27.62 -10.50 -8.22
C ALA A 350 -28.16 -10.26 -6.80
N ALA A 351 -27.76 -9.17 -6.16
CA ALA A 351 -28.50 -8.69 -5.00
C ALA A 351 -29.89 -8.21 -5.45
N SER A 352 -30.96 -8.58 -4.75
CA SER A 352 -32.26 -7.94 -4.94
C SER A 352 -32.09 -6.43 -4.73
N PRO A 353 -32.61 -5.56 -5.61
CA PRO A 353 -32.72 -4.15 -5.32
C PRO A 353 -33.82 -3.98 -4.26
N SER A 354 -33.49 -4.24 -3.00
CA SER A 354 -34.43 -4.09 -1.88
C SER A 354 -33.78 -3.33 -0.73
N GLY A 355 -34.04 -2.03 -0.74
CA GLY A 355 -33.95 -1.12 0.41
C GLY A 355 -35.23 -0.30 0.59
N ALA A 356 -36.37 -0.74 0.06
CA ALA A 356 -37.68 -0.11 0.27
C ALA A 356 -38.70 -1.12 0.81
N ASN A 357 -38.46 -1.63 2.03
CA ASN A 357 -39.46 -1.92 3.06
C ASN A 357 -38.87 -2.79 4.18
N GLY A 358 -38.99 -2.33 5.43
CA GLY A 358 -38.73 -3.16 6.62
C GLY A 358 -38.02 -2.48 7.79
N SER A 359 -38.57 -1.35 8.27
CA SER A 359 -38.56 -0.90 9.68
C SER A 359 -37.32 -1.17 10.57
N THR A 360 -36.35 -0.26 10.53
CA THR A 360 -35.79 0.38 11.73
C THR A 360 -35.63 1.86 11.40
N GLY A 361 -36.27 2.73 12.18
CA GLY A 361 -36.49 4.14 11.86
C GLY A 361 -35.22 4.90 11.47
N TRP A 362 -35.09 5.18 10.19
CA TRP A 362 -34.36 6.34 9.67
C TRP A 362 -35.20 6.85 8.49
N SER A 363 -35.76 8.06 8.61
CA SER A 363 -36.63 8.64 7.59
C SER A 363 -35.79 9.08 6.39
N ALA A 364 -35.62 8.18 5.41
CA ALA A 364 -35.19 8.53 4.07
C ALA A 364 -36.39 9.12 3.30
N GLY A 365 -36.63 10.42 3.51
CA GLY A 365 -37.51 11.23 2.68
C GLY A 365 -36.68 12.31 2.00
N GLY A 366 -36.22 12.03 0.79
CA GLY A 366 -35.49 12.96 -0.06
C GLY A 366 -35.36 12.34 -1.46
N ASP A 367 -35.96 12.98 -2.45
CA ASP A 367 -36.03 12.57 -3.85
C ASP A 367 -34.67 12.12 -4.43
N VAL A 368 -34.56 10.85 -4.81
CA VAL A 368 -33.39 10.28 -5.51
C VAL A 368 -33.37 10.66 -7.01
N ARG A 369 -34.09 11.72 -7.40
CA ARG A 369 -34.06 12.29 -8.76
C ARG A 369 -33.27 13.59 -8.89
N SER A 370 -32.63 14.06 -7.82
CA SER A 370 -31.68 15.17 -7.86
C SER A 370 -30.50 14.86 -6.93
N GLY A 371 -29.63 13.95 -7.36
CA GLY A 371 -28.37 13.71 -6.67
C GLY A 371 -27.42 14.88 -6.93
N GLU A 372 -27.43 15.87 -6.04
CA GLU A 372 -26.22 16.67 -5.84
C GLU A 372 -25.09 15.70 -5.44
N PRO A 373 -23.87 15.88 -5.99
CA PRO A 373 -22.74 15.05 -5.61
C PRO A 373 -22.53 15.14 -4.08
N PRO A 374 -22.05 14.06 -3.43
CA PRO A 374 -21.72 14.15 -2.01
C PRO A 374 -20.75 15.30 -1.80
N ASP A 375 -21.00 16.12 -0.78
CA ASP A 375 -20.12 17.23 -0.45
C ASP A 375 -18.68 16.70 -0.29
N ASP A 376 -17.75 17.33 -1.02
CA ASP A 376 -16.32 17.12 -0.84
C ASP A 376 -16.02 17.17 0.67
N GLU A 377 -15.47 16.09 1.25
CA GLU A 377 -15.02 16.05 2.66
C GLU A 377 -13.99 17.16 2.97
N PHE A 378 -13.50 17.86 1.93
CA PHE A 378 -12.55 18.97 1.98
C PHE A 378 -13.15 20.35 1.62
N GLY A 379 -14.46 20.45 1.33
CA GLY A 379 -15.12 21.71 0.98
C GLY A 379 -14.48 22.44 -0.22
N LEU A 380 -13.93 21.69 -1.18
CA LEU A 380 -13.23 22.22 -2.35
C LEU A 380 -14.17 22.51 -3.53
N GLY A 381 -15.45 22.13 -3.44
CA GLY A 381 -16.46 22.48 -4.44
C GLY A 381 -16.16 21.88 -5.81
N VAL A 382 -15.51 20.72 -5.88
CA VAL A 382 -15.22 20.07 -7.16
C VAL A 382 -16.36 19.13 -7.50
N ALA A 383 -17.45 19.68 -8.05
CA ALA A 383 -18.46 18.86 -8.72
C ALA A 383 -17.75 17.95 -9.76
N PRO A 384 -18.18 16.69 -9.96
CA PRO A 384 -17.72 15.85 -11.05
C PRO A 384 -18.30 16.37 -12.38
N ALA A 385 -17.94 17.60 -12.74
CA ALA A 385 -18.19 18.17 -14.04
C ALA A 385 -17.40 17.34 -15.06
N ALA A 386 -17.95 17.17 -16.26
CA ALA A 386 -17.33 16.48 -17.38
C ALA A 386 -15.98 17.12 -17.76
N THR A 387 -14.91 16.77 -17.05
CA THR A 387 -13.54 17.27 -17.23
C THR A 387 -12.99 16.75 -18.54
N SER A 388 -12.64 17.57 -19.54
CA SER A 388 -11.94 17.08 -20.75
C SER A 388 -10.80 16.11 -20.37
N ILE A 389 -10.50 15.10 -21.21
CA ILE A 389 -9.35 14.18 -20.97
C ILE A 389 -8.06 14.98 -20.76
N PHE A 390 -7.96 16.14 -21.43
CA PHE A 390 -6.93 17.15 -21.27
C PHE A 390 -7.31 18.24 -20.24
N SER A 391 -7.77 17.84 -19.06
CA SER A 391 -7.94 18.77 -17.94
C SER A 391 -6.57 19.10 -17.32
N LEU A 392 -6.47 20.24 -16.65
CA LEU A 392 -5.28 20.57 -15.90
C LEU A 392 -4.97 19.55 -14.80
N GLU A 393 -5.99 18.93 -14.20
CA GLU A 393 -5.83 17.80 -13.27
C GLU A 393 -5.16 16.60 -13.94
N GLY A 394 -5.56 16.26 -15.18
CA GLY A 394 -4.91 15.21 -15.97
C GLY A 394 -3.45 15.54 -16.27
N LEU A 395 -3.17 16.80 -16.64
CA LEU A 395 -1.79 17.26 -16.83
C LEU A 395 -0.98 17.20 -15.53
N THR A 396 -1.58 17.54 -14.38
CA THR A 396 -0.92 17.41 -13.07
C THR A 396 -0.57 15.96 -12.78
N PHE A 397 -1.50 15.03 -13.01
CA PHE A 397 -1.31 13.61 -12.73
C PHE A 397 -0.25 12.97 -13.64
N PHE A 398 -0.42 13.04 -14.96
CA PHE A 398 0.53 12.45 -15.90
C PHE A 398 1.86 13.20 -15.92
N GLY A 399 1.86 14.53 -15.72
CA GLY A 399 3.07 15.33 -15.63
C GLY A 399 3.87 15.05 -14.35
N ALA A 400 3.20 14.82 -13.21
CA ALA A 400 3.87 14.46 -11.97
C ALA A 400 4.52 13.07 -12.08
N LEU A 401 3.78 12.06 -12.55
CA LEU A 401 4.33 10.73 -12.78
C LEU A 401 5.43 10.72 -13.86
N GLY A 402 5.23 11.47 -14.95
CA GLY A 402 6.19 11.61 -16.04
C GLY A 402 7.48 12.28 -15.57
N SER A 403 7.39 13.39 -14.83
CA SER A 403 8.56 14.07 -14.26
C SER A 403 9.33 13.19 -13.28
N LEU A 404 8.63 12.46 -12.40
CA LEU A 404 9.25 11.46 -11.51
C LEU A 404 10.05 10.43 -12.31
N MET A 405 9.44 9.84 -13.35
CA MET A 405 10.11 8.86 -14.22
C MET A 405 11.31 9.45 -14.96
N VAL A 406 11.19 10.66 -15.51
CA VAL A 406 12.27 11.33 -16.23
C VAL A 406 13.47 11.56 -15.30
N PHE A 407 13.27 12.06 -14.08
CA PHE A 407 14.38 12.29 -13.15
C PHE A 407 15.04 11.00 -12.69
N LEU A 408 14.27 9.92 -12.53
CA LEU A 408 14.81 8.59 -12.23
C LEU A 408 15.64 8.04 -13.40
N VAL A 409 15.17 8.18 -14.64
CA VAL A 409 15.90 7.76 -15.84
C VAL A 409 17.18 8.59 -16.04
N MET A 410 17.17 9.86 -15.62
CA MET A 410 18.36 10.73 -15.59
C MET A 410 19.38 10.34 -14.49
N GLY A 411 19.13 9.28 -13.71
CA GLY A 411 20.06 8.78 -12.69
C GLY A 411 20.01 9.53 -11.36
N ASN A 412 19.00 10.37 -11.12
CA ASN A 412 18.83 10.99 -9.80
C ASN A 412 18.43 9.94 -8.76
N SER A 413 18.84 10.17 -7.51
CA SER A 413 18.36 9.36 -6.39
C SER A 413 16.83 9.45 -6.30
N PRO A 414 16.14 8.39 -5.86
CA PRO A 414 14.68 8.41 -5.88
C PRO A 414 14.05 9.49 -5.02
N PHE A 415 14.58 9.74 -3.83
CA PHE A 415 14.08 10.80 -2.95
C PHE A 415 14.22 12.20 -3.59
N ARG A 416 15.29 12.44 -4.37
CA ARG A 416 15.46 13.68 -5.13
C ARG A 416 14.45 13.78 -6.27
N SER A 417 14.27 12.69 -7.03
CA SER A 417 13.28 12.63 -8.12
C SER A 417 11.86 12.93 -7.64
N VAL A 418 11.47 12.42 -6.45
CA VAL A 418 10.18 12.75 -5.83
C VAL A 418 10.11 14.21 -5.43
N THR A 419 11.17 14.72 -4.83
CA THR A 419 11.21 16.12 -4.39
C THR A 419 11.07 17.07 -5.58
N TYR A 420 11.72 16.77 -6.72
CA TYR A 420 11.55 17.52 -7.97
C TYR A 420 10.15 17.37 -8.56
N SER A 421 9.58 16.16 -8.52
CA SER A 421 8.20 15.92 -8.97
C SER A 421 7.17 16.65 -8.08
N LEU A 422 7.41 16.73 -6.76
CA LEU A 422 6.60 17.52 -5.84
C LEU A 422 6.69 19.02 -6.15
N ALA A 423 7.86 19.52 -6.56
CA ALA A 423 8.02 20.89 -7.02
C ALA A 423 7.21 21.15 -8.31
N PHE A 424 7.15 20.18 -9.22
CA PHE A 424 6.28 20.22 -10.39
C PHE A 424 4.79 20.21 -9.99
N VAL A 425 4.37 19.34 -9.07
CA VAL A 425 2.99 19.31 -8.55
C VAL A 425 2.62 20.66 -7.96
N MET A 426 3.50 21.26 -7.16
CA MET A 426 3.28 22.59 -6.60
C MET A 426 3.14 23.65 -7.69
N ALA A 427 4.00 23.65 -8.71
CA ALA A 427 3.88 24.57 -9.86
C ALA A 427 2.50 24.43 -10.55
N MET A 428 2.04 23.20 -10.71
CA MET A 428 0.73 22.93 -11.32
C MET A 428 -0.44 23.34 -10.42
N ILE A 429 -0.32 23.17 -9.10
CA ILE A 429 -1.27 23.72 -8.12
C ILE A 429 -1.33 25.24 -8.24
N LEU A 430 -0.19 25.92 -8.41
CA LEU A 430 -0.19 27.38 -8.61
C LEU A 430 -0.82 27.79 -9.96
N ALA A 431 -0.73 26.95 -10.99
CA ALA A 431 -1.32 27.22 -12.31
C ALA A 431 -2.83 26.93 -12.37
N ASN A 432 -3.32 25.95 -11.63
CA ASN A 432 -4.68 25.41 -11.79
C ASN A 432 -5.77 26.44 -11.44
N PRO A 433 -6.64 26.83 -12.39
CA PRO A 433 -7.70 27.82 -12.20
C PRO A 433 -8.86 27.35 -11.34
N ARG A 434 -8.96 26.04 -11.02
CA ARG A 434 -10.00 25.50 -10.13
C ARG A 434 -9.69 25.69 -8.65
N ILE A 435 -8.46 26.04 -8.32
CA ILE A 435 -8.09 26.34 -6.93
C ILE A 435 -8.62 27.73 -6.59
N VAL A 436 -9.07 27.90 -5.35
CA VAL A 436 -9.75 29.09 -4.77
C VAL A 436 -8.95 30.41 -4.90
N ALA A 437 -7.74 30.40 -5.47
CA ALA A 437 -6.92 31.60 -5.65
C ALA A 437 -7.21 32.33 -6.98
N ASP A 438 -7.54 33.61 -6.87
CA ASP A 438 -7.63 34.54 -8.01
C ASP A 438 -6.33 34.54 -8.85
N VAL A 439 -6.43 34.99 -10.11
CA VAL A 439 -5.28 35.11 -11.03
C VAL A 439 -4.10 35.87 -10.39
N SER A 440 -4.38 36.94 -9.63
CA SER A 440 -3.36 37.71 -8.91
C SER A 440 -2.68 36.90 -7.80
N GLY A 441 -3.43 36.05 -7.09
CA GLY A 441 -2.88 35.13 -6.09
C GLY A 441 -1.98 34.07 -6.69
N ARG A 442 -2.33 33.57 -7.88
CA ARG A 442 -1.53 32.60 -8.66
C ARG A 442 -0.21 33.18 -9.11
N LEU A 443 -0.23 34.37 -9.71
CA LEU A 443 0.99 35.09 -10.11
C LEU A 443 1.88 35.40 -8.91
N ALA A 444 1.29 35.81 -7.77
CA ALA A 444 2.04 36.04 -6.54
C ALA A 444 2.72 34.76 -6.03
N GLY A 445 2.06 33.60 -6.09
CA GLY A 445 2.65 32.31 -5.73
C GLY A 445 3.86 31.96 -6.59
N PHE A 446 3.76 32.12 -7.92
CA PHE A 446 4.90 31.92 -8.83
C PHE A 446 6.04 32.90 -8.55
N ALA A 447 5.73 34.17 -8.30
CA ALA A 447 6.74 35.19 -8.00
C ALA A 447 7.48 34.87 -6.69
N VAL A 448 6.75 34.48 -5.64
CA VAL A 448 7.33 34.03 -4.37
C VAL A 448 8.22 32.82 -4.59
N TRP A 449 7.79 31.85 -5.41
CA TRP A 449 8.58 30.66 -5.67
C TRP A 449 9.87 30.97 -6.41
N ILE A 450 9.81 31.75 -7.49
CA ILE A 450 11.01 32.18 -8.24
C ILE A 450 11.95 32.97 -7.34
N ALA A 451 11.42 33.92 -6.56
CA ALA A 451 12.21 34.71 -5.63
C ALA A 451 12.87 33.84 -4.56
N ALA A 452 12.16 32.86 -4.01
CA ALA A 452 12.69 31.93 -3.01
C ALA A 452 13.78 31.02 -3.60
N VAL A 453 13.63 30.55 -4.85
CA VAL A 453 14.67 29.77 -5.55
C VAL A 453 15.92 30.61 -5.78
N LEU A 454 15.77 31.84 -6.28
CA LEU A 454 16.90 32.74 -6.51
C LEU A 454 17.59 33.11 -5.19
N ALA A 455 16.81 33.45 -4.16
CA ALA A 455 17.32 33.73 -2.83
C ALA A 455 18.07 32.51 -2.27
N ALA A 456 17.52 31.29 -2.41
CA ALA A 456 18.23 30.09 -1.98
C ALA A 456 19.53 29.89 -2.75
N ARG A 457 19.54 30.09 -4.07
CA ARG A 457 20.73 29.94 -4.92
C ARG A 457 21.88 30.87 -4.51
N TYR A 458 21.57 32.11 -4.12
CA TYR A 458 22.59 33.13 -3.84
C TYR A 458 22.86 33.36 -2.35
N ALA A 459 21.91 33.05 -1.45
CA ALA A 459 22.02 33.33 -0.02
C ALA A 459 22.32 32.09 0.85
N LEU A 460 22.00 30.88 0.39
CA LEU A 460 22.27 29.65 1.14
C LEU A 460 23.53 28.95 0.59
N PRO A 461 24.64 28.91 1.35
CA PRO A 461 25.86 28.18 0.94
C PRO A 461 25.62 26.69 0.72
N LEU A 462 24.55 26.15 1.33
CA LEU A 462 24.11 24.77 1.25
C LEU A 462 23.40 24.44 -0.09
N ALA A 463 22.90 25.45 -0.82
CA ALA A 463 22.25 25.27 -2.12
C ALA A 463 23.28 25.41 -3.26
N GLY A 464 24.20 24.45 -3.33
CA GLY A 464 25.31 24.46 -4.28
C GLY A 464 24.86 24.35 -5.75
N THR A 465 23.73 23.69 -6.01
CA THR A 465 23.17 23.50 -7.36
C THR A 465 21.80 24.16 -7.55
N TRP A 466 21.40 24.41 -8.80
CA TRP A 466 20.06 24.92 -9.12
C TRP A 466 18.94 23.98 -8.67
N THR A 467 19.20 22.67 -8.67
CA THR A 467 18.25 21.67 -8.18
C THR A 467 18.09 21.74 -6.66
N ASP A 468 19.15 22.00 -5.91
CA ASP A 468 19.05 22.20 -4.45
C ASP A 468 18.29 23.50 -4.13
N ALA A 469 18.53 24.56 -4.90
CA ALA A 469 17.80 25.83 -4.77
C ALA A 469 16.30 25.67 -5.06
N LEU A 470 15.92 24.79 -5.99
CA LEU A 470 14.51 24.45 -6.28
C LEU A 470 13.81 23.84 -5.06
N ILE A 471 14.49 22.96 -4.32
CA ILE A 471 13.97 22.29 -3.12
C ILE A 471 13.73 23.32 -2.01
N TRP A 472 14.73 24.17 -1.75
CA TRP A 472 14.60 25.25 -0.76
C TRP A 472 13.51 26.24 -1.16
N GLY A 473 13.45 26.64 -2.43
CA GLY A 473 12.40 27.53 -2.93
C GLY A 473 11.01 26.94 -2.77
N MET A 474 10.84 25.63 -3.02
CA MET A 474 9.59 24.92 -2.76
C MET A 474 9.24 24.91 -1.27
N ALA A 475 10.17 24.52 -0.39
CA ALA A 475 9.94 24.47 1.05
C ALA A 475 9.54 25.85 1.61
N ILE A 476 10.23 26.91 1.19
CA ILE A 476 9.92 28.30 1.57
C ILE A 476 8.53 28.69 1.03
N THR A 477 8.20 28.35 -0.21
CA THR A 477 6.90 28.67 -0.81
C THR A 477 5.76 27.99 -0.07
N LEU A 478 5.92 26.71 0.29
CA LEU A 478 4.94 25.97 1.09
C LEU A 478 4.74 26.61 2.48
N LEU A 479 5.83 27.07 3.11
CA LEU A 479 5.79 27.81 4.37
C LEU A 479 5.05 29.15 4.24
N VAL A 480 5.36 29.94 3.21
CA VAL A 480 4.67 31.22 2.96
C VAL A 480 3.19 30.99 2.64
N ALA A 481 2.88 29.93 1.88
CA ALA A 481 1.52 29.58 1.51
C ALA A 481 0.65 29.24 2.74
N LEU A 482 1.22 28.63 3.78
CA LEU A 482 0.53 28.38 5.07
C LEU A 482 0.11 29.68 5.78
N GLY A 483 0.88 30.75 5.63
CA GLY A 483 0.57 32.08 6.18
C GLY A 483 -0.48 32.85 5.37
N SER A 484 -0.77 32.42 4.13
CA SER A 484 -1.69 33.12 3.23
C SER A 484 -3.12 32.57 3.31
N CYS A 485 -4.14 33.44 3.40
CA CYS A 485 -5.54 32.99 3.44
C CYS A 485 -5.99 32.23 2.18
N ARG A 486 -5.36 32.51 1.03
CA ARG A 486 -5.71 31.96 -0.28
C ARG A 486 -5.25 30.51 -0.46
N TRP A 487 -4.02 30.20 -0.03
CA TRP A 487 -3.38 28.90 -0.26
C TRP A 487 -3.40 27.99 0.96
N ARG A 488 -3.65 28.54 2.15
CA ARG A 488 -3.59 27.78 3.40
C ARG A 488 -4.44 26.52 3.38
N LYS A 489 -5.66 26.56 2.84
CA LYS A 489 -6.55 25.38 2.83
C LYS A 489 -5.93 24.18 2.09
N ILE A 490 -5.42 24.41 0.87
CA ILE A 490 -4.89 23.33 0.02
C ILE A 490 -3.52 22.82 0.50
N VAL A 491 -2.66 23.72 0.98
CA VAL A 491 -1.34 23.34 1.48
C VAL A 491 -1.46 22.63 2.84
N LEU A 492 -2.34 23.14 3.71
CA LEU A 492 -2.61 22.51 4.99
C LEU A 492 -3.29 21.15 4.81
N SER A 493 -4.20 20.99 3.84
CA SER A 493 -4.81 19.69 3.55
C SER A 493 -3.76 18.69 3.06
N GLY A 494 -2.84 19.07 2.16
CA GLY A 494 -1.72 18.22 1.73
C GLY A 494 -0.83 17.75 2.89
N PHE A 495 -0.46 18.66 3.80
CA PHE A 495 0.33 18.31 4.99
C PHE A 495 -0.44 17.46 6.01
N LEU A 496 -1.74 17.73 6.21
CA LEU A 496 -2.58 16.93 7.10
C LEU A 496 -2.77 15.52 6.54
N THR A 497 -3.06 15.38 5.25
CA THR A 497 -3.25 14.08 4.59
C THR A 497 -1.97 13.25 4.62
N SER A 498 -0.81 13.86 4.37
CA SER A 498 0.48 13.17 4.47
C SER A 498 0.84 12.79 5.90
N GLY A 499 0.64 13.69 6.88
CA GLY A 499 0.82 13.38 8.30
C GLY A 499 -0.08 12.22 8.76
N ARG A 500 -1.37 12.25 8.39
CA ARG A 500 -2.35 11.19 8.72
C ARG A 500 -1.99 9.86 8.07
N GLY A 501 -1.65 9.85 6.79
CA GLY A 501 -1.22 8.66 6.06
C GLY A 501 0.12 8.11 6.57
N GLY A 502 0.98 8.99 7.09
CA GLY A 502 2.30 8.63 7.62
C GLY A 502 2.30 8.02 9.01
N ILE A 503 1.36 8.38 9.90
CA ILE A 503 1.35 7.88 11.29
C ILE A 503 1.41 6.34 11.37
N PRO A 504 0.53 5.57 10.68
CA PRO A 504 0.59 4.11 10.76
C PRO A 504 1.91 3.55 10.20
N LEU A 505 2.50 4.19 9.19
CA LEU A 505 3.77 3.75 8.60
C LEU A 505 4.95 3.94 9.56
N ILE A 506 5.02 5.11 10.21
CA ILE A 506 6.08 5.45 11.17
C ILE A 506 6.04 4.52 12.37
N VAL A 507 4.85 4.35 12.96
CA VAL A 507 4.66 3.56 14.16
C VAL A 507 4.81 2.06 13.89
N ALA A 508 4.36 1.58 12.72
CA ALA A 508 4.63 0.20 12.29
C ALA A 508 6.13 -0.06 12.14
N ALA A 509 6.85 0.84 11.49
CA ALA A 509 8.27 0.68 11.22
C ALA A 509 9.11 0.75 12.50
N ALA A 510 8.75 1.62 13.43
CA ALA A 510 9.33 1.64 14.77
C ALA A 510 9.17 0.28 15.48
N CYS A 511 7.96 -0.30 15.44
CA CYS A 511 7.69 -1.59 16.07
C CYS A 511 8.36 -2.77 15.36
N VAL A 512 8.40 -2.78 14.02
CA VAL A 512 9.10 -3.81 13.25
C VAL A 512 10.61 -3.67 13.37
N GLY A 513 11.14 -2.46 13.58
CA GLY A 513 12.53 -2.25 13.96
C GLY A 513 12.93 -3.03 15.21
N ILE A 514 12.04 -3.12 16.21
CA ILE A 514 12.24 -3.99 17.39
C ILE A 514 12.42 -5.44 16.94
N ILE A 515 11.50 -5.96 16.13
CA ILE A 515 11.52 -7.36 15.67
C ILE A 515 12.81 -7.65 14.91
N ILE A 516 13.21 -6.77 14.00
CA ILE A 516 14.38 -6.98 13.13
C ILE A 516 15.69 -6.89 13.88
N GLY A 517 15.79 -5.96 14.82
CA GLY A 517 16.93 -5.90 15.72
C GLY A 517 17.13 -7.22 16.45
N LEU A 518 16.04 -7.79 16.97
CA LEU A 518 16.07 -9.06 17.68
C LEU A 518 16.32 -10.25 16.75
N VAL A 519 15.70 -10.30 15.57
CA VAL A 519 15.92 -11.34 14.54
C VAL A 519 17.39 -11.38 14.13
N SER A 520 18.01 -10.22 13.92
CA SER A 520 19.41 -10.11 13.48
C SER A 520 20.41 -10.61 14.53
N ARG A 521 20.07 -10.54 15.83
CA ARG A 521 20.93 -11.02 16.93
C ARG A 521 20.68 -12.46 17.35
N THR A 522 19.43 -12.90 17.28
CA THR A 522 19.01 -14.23 17.75
C THR A 522 19.19 -15.32 16.71
N GLY A 523 19.56 -14.99 15.47
CA GLY A 523 19.78 -15.98 14.41
C GLY A 523 18.49 -16.60 13.85
N ILE A 524 17.29 -16.14 14.25
CA ILE A 524 16.03 -16.60 13.61
C ILE A 524 16.04 -16.34 12.10
N GLY A 525 16.65 -15.23 11.66
CA GLY A 525 16.75 -14.88 10.24
C GLY A 525 17.53 -15.91 9.42
N THR A 526 18.39 -16.72 10.05
CA THR A 526 19.08 -17.85 9.41
C THR A 526 18.44 -19.20 9.74
N GLY A 527 17.74 -19.32 10.87
CA GLY A 527 17.00 -20.53 11.26
C GLY A 527 15.82 -20.87 10.35
N VAL A 528 15.06 -19.87 9.88
CA VAL A 528 13.95 -20.09 8.92
C VAL A 528 14.46 -20.69 7.60
N PRO A 529 15.53 -20.16 6.96
CA PRO A 529 16.20 -20.84 5.85
C PRO A 529 16.61 -22.29 6.16
N GLN A 530 17.22 -22.54 7.32
CA GLN A 530 17.65 -23.90 7.70
C GLN A 530 16.49 -24.88 7.89
N ALA A 531 15.29 -24.40 8.20
CA ALA A 531 14.09 -25.24 8.24
C ALA A 531 13.50 -25.50 6.84
N ILE A 532 13.52 -24.50 5.95
CA ILE A 532 12.90 -24.58 4.62
C ILE A 532 13.75 -25.37 3.63
N ILE A 533 15.06 -25.12 3.58
CA ILE A 533 15.96 -25.70 2.56
C ILE A 533 15.95 -27.24 2.60
N PRO A 534 16.09 -27.92 3.76
CA PRO A 534 16.03 -29.38 3.82
C PRO A 534 14.65 -29.95 3.49
N LEU A 535 13.58 -29.24 3.86
CA LEU A 535 12.20 -29.64 3.57
C LEU A 535 11.91 -29.58 2.06
N ALA A 536 12.45 -28.58 1.38
CA ALA A 536 12.32 -28.43 -0.06
C ALA A 536 13.17 -29.45 -0.85
N GLY A 537 14.31 -29.86 -0.29
CA GLY A 537 15.28 -30.72 -0.98
C GLY A 537 15.71 -30.08 -2.30
N SER A 538 15.59 -30.79 -3.42
CA SER A 538 15.86 -30.28 -4.77
C SER A 538 14.63 -29.70 -5.47
N ASN A 539 13.47 -29.61 -4.80
CA ASN A 539 12.22 -29.19 -5.43
C ASN A 539 11.92 -27.71 -5.18
N LEU A 540 12.16 -26.88 -6.20
CA LEU A 540 11.88 -25.45 -6.18
C LEU A 540 10.41 -25.15 -5.83
N PHE A 541 9.45 -25.96 -6.27
CA PHE A 541 8.03 -25.72 -5.99
C PHE A 541 7.73 -25.79 -4.48
N LEU A 542 8.30 -26.78 -3.79
CA LEU A 542 8.14 -26.95 -2.35
C LEU A 542 8.85 -25.84 -1.57
N ALA A 543 10.01 -25.38 -2.04
CA ALA A 543 10.67 -24.21 -1.48
C ALA A 543 9.76 -22.97 -1.57
N LEU A 544 9.26 -22.66 -2.78
CA LEU A 544 8.38 -21.51 -3.01
C LEU A 544 7.07 -21.61 -2.23
N LEU A 545 6.49 -22.80 -2.10
CA LEU A 545 5.28 -23.02 -1.30
C LEU A 545 5.52 -22.77 0.19
N SER A 546 6.67 -23.22 0.72
CA SER A 546 7.07 -23.01 2.11
C SER A 546 7.36 -21.54 2.40
N ILE A 547 8.07 -20.88 1.49
CA ILE A 547 8.36 -19.44 1.51
C ILE A 547 7.06 -18.62 1.45
N MET A 548 6.12 -19.01 0.59
CA MET A 548 4.79 -18.39 0.50
C MET A 548 4.06 -18.50 1.84
N GLY A 549 3.98 -19.71 2.42
CA GLY A 549 3.31 -19.94 3.69
C GLY A 549 3.88 -19.09 4.81
N CYS A 550 5.22 -19.08 4.96
CA CYS A 550 5.91 -18.24 5.94
C CYS A 550 5.66 -16.75 5.67
N SER A 551 5.71 -16.31 4.42
CA SER A 551 5.54 -14.91 4.05
C SER A 551 4.12 -14.39 4.33
N ILE A 552 3.10 -15.21 4.08
CA ILE A 552 1.72 -14.85 4.42
C ILE A 552 1.57 -14.75 5.94
N VAL A 553 2.07 -15.74 6.69
CA VAL A 553 1.94 -15.75 8.16
C VAL A 553 2.63 -14.56 8.81
N LEU A 554 3.86 -14.28 8.42
CA LEU A 554 4.64 -13.15 8.97
C LEU A 554 4.13 -11.79 8.47
N GLY A 555 3.59 -11.72 7.25
CA GLY A 555 3.08 -10.48 6.65
C GLY A 555 1.66 -10.09 7.07
N MET A 556 0.89 -11.01 7.67
CA MET A 556 -0.50 -10.77 8.05
C MET A 556 -0.63 -9.61 9.05
N GLY A 557 -1.50 -8.64 8.73
CA GLY A 557 -1.81 -7.55 9.65
C GLY A 557 -0.77 -6.42 9.69
N LEU A 558 0.21 -6.44 8.78
CA LEU A 558 1.25 -5.41 8.68
C LEU A 558 0.99 -4.48 7.49
N PRO A 559 1.26 -3.17 7.60
CA PRO A 559 1.27 -2.29 6.43
C PRO A 559 2.27 -2.78 5.36
N SER A 560 1.94 -2.63 4.09
CA SER A 560 2.69 -3.11 2.91
C SER A 560 4.22 -2.94 2.99
N ALA A 561 4.65 -1.72 3.30
CA ALA A 561 6.05 -1.34 3.39
C ALA A 561 6.83 -2.12 4.46
N VAL A 562 6.18 -2.28 5.61
CA VAL A 562 6.73 -2.84 6.84
C VAL A 562 6.70 -4.37 6.77
N SER A 563 5.63 -4.92 6.18
CA SER A 563 5.50 -6.34 5.86
C SER A 563 6.70 -6.82 5.04
N TYR A 564 6.98 -6.17 3.91
CA TYR A 564 8.12 -6.58 3.07
C TYR A 564 9.46 -6.47 3.79
N LEU A 565 9.69 -5.44 4.59
CA LEU A 565 10.98 -5.31 5.27
C LEU A 565 11.22 -6.47 6.24
N LEU A 566 10.22 -6.80 7.06
CA LEU A 566 10.28 -7.96 7.95
C LEU A 566 10.51 -9.25 7.16
N LEU A 567 9.73 -9.44 6.09
CA LEU A 567 9.81 -10.65 5.27
C LEU A 567 11.16 -10.78 4.56
N ALA A 568 11.68 -9.72 3.96
CA ALA A 568 12.95 -9.76 3.26
C ALA A 568 14.13 -9.97 4.23
N THR A 569 14.04 -9.50 5.48
CA THR A 569 15.05 -9.82 6.51
C THR A 569 14.99 -11.28 6.97
N VAL A 570 13.81 -11.86 7.13
CA VAL A 570 13.65 -13.24 7.66
C VAL A 570 13.77 -14.30 6.56
N ILE A 571 13.25 -14.01 5.37
CA ILE A 571 13.06 -14.95 4.25
C ILE A 571 14.06 -14.69 3.11
N GLY A 572 14.56 -13.47 2.97
CA GLY A 572 15.55 -13.13 1.93
C GLY A 572 16.75 -14.08 1.87
N PRO A 573 17.37 -14.47 3.01
CA PRO A 573 18.49 -15.40 3.01
C PRO A 573 18.17 -16.80 2.45
N VAL A 574 16.90 -17.22 2.40
CA VAL A 574 16.49 -18.50 1.80
C VAL A 574 16.84 -18.52 0.31
N PHE A 575 16.63 -17.42 -0.39
CA PHE A 575 16.90 -17.29 -1.82
C PHE A 575 18.37 -17.02 -2.16
N ALA A 576 19.22 -16.80 -1.16
CA ALA A 576 20.65 -16.67 -1.36
C ALA A 576 21.32 -18.03 -1.63
N ASP A 577 20.62 -19.15 -1.39
CA ASP A 577 21.13 -20.48 -1.70
C ASP A 577 21.22 -20.70 -3.22
N PRO A 578 22.42 -20.91 -3.78
CA PRO A 578 22.60 -21.19 -5.21
C PRO A 578 21.83 -22.43 -5.68
N ALA A 579 21.49 -23.36 -4.78
CA ALA A 579 20.72 -24.56 -5.13
C ALA A 579 19.30 -24.25 -5.63
N LEU A 580 18.73 -23.09 -5.28
CA LEU A 580 17.41 -22.66 -5.78
C LEU A 580 17.46 -22.08 -7.19
N GLY A 581 18.61 -21.54 -7.62
CA GLY A 581 18.80 -21.03 -8.99
C GLY A 581 17.88 -19.87 -9.39
N VAL A 582 17.35 -19.10 -8.42
CA VAL A 582 16.41 -18.00 -8.68
C VAL A 582 17.14 -16.65 -8.74
N PRO A 583 16.89 -15.80 -9.75
CA PRO A 583 17.42 -14.43 -9.78
C PRO A 583 17.02 -13.65 -8.53
N ILE A 584 17.97 -12.96 -7.90
CA ILE A 584 17.74 -12.25 -6.63
C ILE A 584 16.59 -11.25 -6.70
N LEU A 585 16.45 -10.52 -7.81
CA LEU A 585 15.36 -9.55 -7.96
C LEU A 585 13.99 -10.24 -8.08
N ALA A 586 13.91 -11.38 -8.76
CA ALA A 586 12.69 -12.19 -8.82
C ALA A 586 12.33 -12.75 -7.44
N ALA A 587 13.31 -13.21 -6.66
CA ALA A 587 13.11 -13.65 -5.29
C ALA A 587 12.55 -12.55 -4.38
N HIS A 588 13.11 -11.34 -4.44
CA HIS A 588 12.61 -10.22 -3.66
C HIS A 588 11.21 -9.76 -4.13
N LEU A 589 10.93 -9.77 -5.45
CA LEU A 589 9.57 -9.57 -5.97
C LEU A 589 8.60 -10.64 -5.47
N PHE A 590 9.02 -11.91 -5.39
CA PHE A 590 8.21 -13.01 -4.86
C PHE A 590 7.80 -12.74 -3.40
N ILE A 591 8.77 -12.40 -2.56
CA ILE A 591 8.53 -12.05 -1.15
C ILE A 591 7.59 -10.84 -1.05
N PHE A 592 7.81 -9.81 -1.87
CA PHE A 592 6.98 -8.61 -1.88
C PHE A 592 5.54 -8.90 -2.28
N TYR A 593 5.32 -9.72 -3.31
CA TYR A 593 3.98 -10.14 -3.72
C TYR A 593 3.24 -10.83 -2.58
N PHE A 594 3.86 -11.78 -1.87
CA PHE A 594 3.19 -12.45 -0.76
C PHE A 594 2.99 -11.56 0.46
N GLY A 595 3.89 -10.61 0.71
CA GLY A 595 3.67 -9.55 1.69
C GLY A 595 2.42 -8.72 1.38
N MET A 596 2.17 -8.43 0.10
CA MET A 596 0.96 -7.74 -0.36
C MET A 596 -0.28 -8.63 -0.35
N MET A 597 -0.15 -9.90 -0.75
CA MET A 597 -1.27 -10.85 -0.74
C MET A 597 -1.71 -11.24 0.67
N ALA A 598 -0.82 -11.14 1.68
CA ALA A 598 -1.20 -11.28 3.09
C ALA A 598 -2.30 -10.27 3.51
N MET A 599 -2.39 -9.11 2.84
CA MET A 599 -3.39 -8.07 3.11
C MET A 599 -4.81 -8.41 2.64
N VAL A 600 -4.95 -9.39 1.76
CA VAL A 600 -6.25 -9.91 1.27
C VAL A 600 -6.55 -11.30 1.79
N THR A 601 -5.64 -11.90 2.56
CA THR A 601 -5.77 -13.27 3.07
C THR A 601 -6.51 -13.30 4.42
N PRO A 602 -7.61 -14.06 4.55
CA PRO A 602 -8.26 -14.30 5.84
C PRO A 602 -7.31 -15.03 6.82
N PRO A 603 -7.43 -14.79 8.14
CA PRO A 603 -8.52 -14.11 8.84
C PRO A 603 -8.35 -12.59 8.99
N VAL A 604 -7.18 -12.04 8.68
CA VAL A 604 -6.89 -10.62 8.92
C VAL A 604 -7.36 -9.73 7.78
N ALA A 605 -7.00 -10.02 6.52
CA ALA A 605 -7.46 -9.29 5.33
C ALA A 605 -7.66 -7.76 5.54
N LEU A 606 -6.60 -7.02 5.90
CA LEU A 606 -6.71 -5.63 6.37
C LEU A 606 -7.49 -4.69 5.43
N ALA A 607 -7.33 -4.84 4.11
CA ALA A 607 -8.07 -4.05 3.13
C ALA A 607 -9.59 -4.31 3.21
N ALA A 608 -10.00 -5.53 3.54
CA ALA A 608 -11.40 -5.90 3.67
C ALA A 608 -12.08 -5.25 4.88
N TYR A 609 -11.36 -4.83 5.94
CA TYR A 609 -11.97 -4.06 7.04
C TYR A 609 -12.48 -2.70 6.54
N ALA A 610 -11.67 -2.00 5.74
CA ALA A 610 -12.05 -0.71 5.18
C ALA A 610 -13.24 -0.88 4.23
N THR A 611 -13.13 -1.78 3.26
CA THR A 611 -14.18 -1.94 2.24
C THR A 611 -15.46 -2.57 2.79
N ALA A 612 -15.40 -3.47 3.77
CA ALA A 612 -16.60 -4.04 4.40
C ALA A 612 -17.40 -2.98 5.15
N SER A 613 -16.73 -2.01 5.77
CA SER A 613 -17.39 -0.91 6.46
C SER A 613 -18.14 0.03 5.51
N ILE A 614 -17.61 0.24 4.29
CA ILE A 614 -18.25 1.03 3.23
C ILE A 614 -19.37 0.22 2.56
N ALA A 615 -19.13 -1.08 2.32
CA ALA A 615 -20.11 -1.96 1.67
C ALA A 615 -21.33 -2.26 2.55
N GLY A 616 -21.18 -2.21 3.88
CA GLY A 616 -22.17 -2.67 4.85
C GLY A 616 -22.23 -4.20 4.94
N SER A 617 -21.10 -4.89 4.79
CA SER A 617 -21.02 -6.35 4.81
C SER A 617 -20.11 -6.89 5.93
N GLY A 618 -20.19 -8.19 6.21
CA GLY A 618 -19.30 -8.82 7.20
C GLY A 618 -17.85 -8.87 6.71
N VAL A 619 -16.89 -8.46 7.55
CA VAL A 619 -15.45 -8.43 7.20
C VAL A 619 -14.96 -9.77 6.66
N MET A 620 -15.31 -10.87 7.31
CA MET A 620 -14.87 -12.21 6.87
C MET A 620 -15.41 -12.57 5.49
N GLN A 621 -16.67 -12.24 5.19
CA GLN A 621 -17.27 -12.50 3.88
C GLN A 621 -16.59 -11.65 2.80
N THR A 622 -16.34 -10.37 3.09
CA THR A 622 -15.62 -9.46 2.20
C THR A 622 -14.17 -9.91 2.00
N GLY A 623 -13.51 -10.41 3.05
CA GLY A 623 -12.14 -10.92 3.00
C GLY A 623 -12.02 -12.19 2.19
N VAL A 624 -12.93 -13.15 2.36
CA VAL A 624 -13.00 -14.34 1.50
C VAL A 624 -13.29 -13.97 0.05
N ALA A 625 -14.15 -12.97 -0.19
CA ALA A 625 -14.36 -12.45 -1.54
C ALA A 625 -13.07 -11.83 -2.09
N ALA A 626 -12.40 -10.94 -1.36
CA ALA A 626 -11.13 -10.32 -1.78
C ALA A 626 -10.07 -11.38 -2.10
N PHE A 627 -9.88 -12.36 -1.22
CA PHE A 627 -8.98 -13.49 -1.45
C PHE A 627 -9.30 -14.22 -2.76
N ARG A 628 -10.59 -14.53 -2.99
CA ARG A 628 -11.03 -15.12 -4.25
C ARG A 628 -10.68 -14.22 -5.43
N PHE A 629 -10.98 -12.93 -5.41
CA PHE A 629 -10.65 -12.02 -6.51
C PHE A 629 -9.14 -11.81 -6.73
N SER A 630 -8.32 -12.07 -5.70
CA SER A 630 -6.86 -11.98 -5.77
C SER A 630 -6.14 -13.30 -6.04
N LEU A 631 -6.83 -14.44 -6.20
CA LEU A 631 -6.18 -15.76 -6.37
C LEU A 631 -5.13 -15.81 -7.49
N VAL A 632 -5.37 -15.09 -8.59
CA VAL A 632 -4.41 -15.00 -9.70
C VAL A 632 -3.12 -14.31 -9.25
N GLY A 633 -3.20 -13.35 -8.33
CA GLY A 633 -2.04 -12.73 -7.69
C GLY A 633 -1.22 -13.66 -6.80
N PHE A 634 -1.79 -14.78 -6.34
CA PHE A 634 -1.03 -15.82 -5.63
C PHE A 634 -0.29 -16.74 -6.60
N THR A 635 -0.78 -16.89 -7.83
CA THR A 635 -0.14 -17.74 -8.86
C THR A 635 0.96 -17.02 -9.63
N LEU A 636 0.83 -15.71 -9.87
CA LEU A 636 1.81 -14.93 -10.64
C LEU A 636 3.25 -14.99 -10.08
N PRO A 637 3.48 -14.96 -8.75
CA PRO A 637 4.82 -15.08 -8.18
C PRO A 637 5.54 -16.36 -8.56
N PHE A 638 4.84 -17.50 -8.50
CA PHE A 638 5.41 -18.75 -8.95
C PHE A 638 5.76 -18.67 -10.43
N MET A 639 4.84 -18.14 -11.24
CA MET A 639 5.02 -18.08 -12.68
C MET A 639 6.27 -17.28 -13.07
N PHE A 640 6.51 -16.09 -12.50
CA PHE A 640 7.70 -15.30 -12.87
C PHE A 640 8.99 -15.82 -12.26
N VAL A 641 8.94 -16.64 -11.20
CA VAL A 641 10.14 -17.33 -10.70
C VAL A 641 10.55 -18.45 -11.66
N TYR A 642 9.58 -19.20 -12.21
CA TYR A 642 9.86 -20.18 -13.26
C TYR A 642 10.16 -19.53 -14.62
N ARG A 643 9.61 -18.34 -14.88
CA ARG A 643 9.82 -17.53 -16.10
C ARG A 643 10.31 -16.13 -15.77
N PRO A 644 11.60 -15.95 -15.46
CA PRO A 644 12.17 -14.64 -15.16
C PRO A 644 11.98 -13.63 -16.30
N GLU A 645 11.68 -14.07 -17.52
CA GLU A 645 11.36 -13.22 -18.68
C GLU A 645 10.14 -12.33 -18.43
N LEU A 646 9.19 -12.78 -17.60
CA LEU A 646 8.08 -11.95 -17.15
C LEU A 646 8.56 -10.75 -16.33
N CYS A 647 9.69 -10.89 -15.64
CA CYS A 647 10.35 -9.80 -14.93
C CYS A 647 11.40 -9.08 -15.79
N LEU A 648 11.32 -9.20 -17.12
CA LEU A 648 12.26 -8.57 -18.06
C LEU A 648 13.73 -8.90 -17.73
N MET A 649 14.00 -10.11 -17.27
CA MET A 649 15.34 -10.63 -16.98
C MET A 649 15.51 -12.05 -17.52
N SER A 650 16.74 -12.46 -17.84
CA SER A 650 17.06 -13.87 -18.14
C SER A 650 17.23 -14.67 -16.85
N ALA A 651 17.34 -16.01 -16.96
CA ALA A 651 17.63 -16.88 -15.79
C ALA A 651 18.94 -16.52 -15.08
N ASP A 652 19.94 -16.01 -15.79
CA ASP A 652 21.19 -15.53 -15.20
C ASP A 652 21.08 -14.10 -14.63
N GLY A 653 19.89 -13.48 -14.70
CA GLY A 653 19.65 -12.09 -14.29
C GLY A 653 20.16 -11.05 -15.29
N GLY A 654 20.43 -11.44 -16.54
CA GLY A 654 20.82 -10.58 -17.65
C GLY A 654 19.62 -10.06 -18.46
N ALA A 655 19.88 -9.44 -19.61
CA ALA A 655 18.81 -9.00 -20.51
C ALA A 655 18.13 -10.20 -21.18
N PRO A 656 16.78 -10.27 -21.22
CA PRO A 656 16.06 -11.38 -21.82
C PRO A 656 16.01 -11.23 -23.35
N GLU A 657 15.87 -12.35 -24.05
CA GLU A 657 15.52 -12.30 -25.47
C GLU A 657 14.09 -11.79 -25.67
N PRO A 658 13.84 -10.83 -26.59
CA PRO A 658 12.50 -10.27 -26.81
C PRO A 658 11.44 -11.33 -27.17
N LEU A 659 11.82 -12.36 -27.93
CA LEU A 659 10.93 -13.45 -28.28
C LEU A 659 10.50 -14.25 -27.04
N ALA A 660 11.44 -14.54 -26.14
CA ALA A 660 11.15 -15.27 -24.91
C ALA A 660 10.17 -14.49 -24.01
N VAL A 661 10.33 -13.16 -23.92
CA VAL A 661 9.38 -12.28 -23.21
C VAL A 661 7.99 -12.35 -23.84
N MET A 662 7.88 -12.24 -25.16
CA MET A 662 6.57 -12.32 -25.84
C MET A 662 5.87 -13.67 -25.61
N LEU A 663 6.62 -14.78 -25.69
CA LEU A 663 6.07 -16.12 -25.46
C LEU A 663 5.64 -16.30 -23.99
N ALA A 664 6.45 -15.84 -23.03
CA ALA A 664 6.13 -15.89 -21.61
C ALA A 664 4.87 -15.08 -21.29
N VAL A 665 4.75 -13.86 -21.84
CA VAL A 665 3.57 -13.00 -21.69
C VAL A 665 2.34 -13.64 -22.32
N ALA A 666 2.45 -14.23 -23.51
CA ALA A 666 1.32 -14.91 -24.16
C ALA A 666 0.82 -16.09 -23.31
N ALA A 667 1.73 -16.93 -22.81
CA ALA A 667 1.38 -18.04 -21.93
C ALA A 667 0.77 -17.56 -20.60
N ALA A 668 1.29 -16.48 -20.01
CA ALA A 668 0.72 -15.86 -18.82
C ALA A 668 -0.70 -15.34 -19.05
N CYS A 669 -0.93 -14.64 -20.16
CA CYS A 669 -2.27 -14.16 -20.53
C CYS A 669 -3.26 -15.32 -20.70
N MET A 670 -2.85 -16.44 -21.33
CA MET A 670 -3.69 -17.63 -21.46
C MET A 670 -4.01 -18.26 -20.11
N GLY A 671 -3.02 -18.39 -19.22
CA GLY A 671 -3.21 -18.91 -17.87
C GLY A 671 -4.13 -18.03 -17.02
N VAL A 672 -3.92 -16.71 -17.05
CA VAL A 672 -4.75 -15.71 -16.36
C VAL A 672 -6.19 -15.72 -16.89
N LEU A 673 -6.39 -15.78 -18.21
CA LEU A 673 -7.71 -15.86 -18.83
C LEU A 673 -8.44 -17.13 -18.38
N SER A 674 -7.76 -18.28 -18.44
CA SER A 674 -8.31 -19.57 -18.03
C SER A 674 -8.73 -19.57 -16.56
N LEU A 675 -7.85 -19.04 -15.69
CA LEU A 675 -8.10 -18.96 -14.25
C LEU A 675 -9.26 -18.01 -13.92
N ALA A 676 -9.29 -16.83 -14.54
CA ALA A 676 -10.36 -15.85 -14.36
C ALA A 676 -11.73 -16.41 -14.81
N ALA A 677 -11.78 -17.07 -15.97
CA ALA A 677 -13.00 -17.71 -16.47
C ALA A 677 -13.44 -18.90 -15.59
N ALA A 678 -12.50 -19.73 -15.12
CA ALA A 678 -12.79 -20.83 -14.19
C ALA A 678 -13.40 -20.33 -12.87
N MET A 679 -12.86 -19.25 -12.33
CA MET A 679 -13.29 -18.67 -11.07
C MET A 679 -14.63 -17.94 -11.18
N ALA A 680 -14.84 -17.14 -12.22
CA ALA A 680 -16.14 -16.53 -12.51
C ALA A 680 -17.20 -17.59 -12.85
N GLY A 681 -16.79 -18.71 -13.46
CA GLY A 681 -17.71 -19.73 -13.97
C GLY A 681 -18.42 -19.31 -15.25
N TYR A 682 -17.80 -18.43 -16.03
CA TYR A 682 -18.38 -17.86 -17.24
C TYR A 682 -17.26 -17.53 -18.23
N LEU A 683 -17.50 -17.75 -19.53
CA LEU A 683 -16.60 -17.34 -20.62
C LEU A 683 -17.37 -16.64 -21.75
N PHE A 684 -18.09 -17.40 -22.57
CA PHE A 684 -19.08 -16.89 -23.55
C PHE A 684 -20.52 -17.25 -23.16
N SER A 685 -20.66 -18.21 -22.24
CA SER A 685 -21.89 -18.75 -21.67
C SER A 685 -21.57 -19.28 -20.26
N PRO A 686 -22.57 -19.50 -19.38
CA PRO A 686 -22.37 -20.07 -18.06
C PRO A 686 -21.76 -21.47 -18.16
N LEU A 687 -20.67 -21.69 -17.40
CA LEU A 687 -19.91 -22.93 -17.45
C LEU A 687 -20.36 -23.90 -16.35
N SER A 688 -20.55 -25.16 -16.72
CA SER A 688 -20.73 -26.24 -15.75
C SER A 688 -19.46 -26.47 -14.92
N TRP A 689 -19.61 -27.12 -13.77
CA TRP A 689 -18.47 -27.39 -12.88
C TRP A 689 -17.34 -28.17 -13.58
N LEU A 690 -17.68 -29.08 -14.49
CA LEU A 690 -16.71 -29.86 -15.29
C LEU A 690 -15.82 -28.95 -16.14
N TRP A 691 -16.42 -28.03 -16.91
CA TRP A 691 -15.66 -27.12 -17.77
C TRP A 691 -14.83 -26.13 -16.95
N ARG A 692 -15.28 -25.77 -15.75
CA ARG A 692 -14.48 -24.98 -14.81
C ARG A 692 -13.26 -25.76 -14.32
N CYS A 693 -13.40 -27.05 -14.00
CA CYS A 693 -12.26 -27.91 -13.67
C CYS A 693 -11.26 -28.04 -14.83
N VAL A 694 -11.75 -28.16 -16.07
CA VAL A 694 -10.89 -28.18 -17.27
C VAL A 694 -10.13 -26.86 -17.41
N LEU A 695 -10.77 -25.71 -17.17
CA LEU A 695 -10.08 -24.41 -17.17
C LEU A 695 -9.09 -24.24 -16.03
N PHE A 696 -9.35 -24.81 -14.84
CA PHE A 696 -8.37 -24.85 -13.76
C PHE A 696 -7.15 -25.70 -14.13
N ALA A 697 -7.36 -26.82 -14.82
CA ALA A 697 -6.27 -27.63 -15.37
C ALA A 697 -5.49 -26.86 -16.45
N ALA A 698 -6.19 -26.19 -17.38
CA ALA A 698 -5.58 -25.34 -18.39
C ALA A 698 -4.72 -24.22 -17.77
N ALA A 699 -5.26 -23.54 -16.76
CA ALA A 699 -4.54 -22.52 -16.01
C ALA A 699 -3.30 -23.10 -15.31
N SER A 700 -3.43 -24.26 -14.66
CA SER A 700 -2.31 -24.91 -13.97
C SER A 700 -1.18 -25.26 -14.93
N CYS A 701 -1.51 -25.78 -16.11
CA CYS A 701 -0.54 -26.09 -17.17
C CYS A 701 0.22 -24.84 -17.67
N SER A 702 -0.45 -23.70 -17.84
CA SER A 702 0.20 -22.47 -18.32
C SER A 702 0.92 -21.68 -17.22
N LEU A 703 0.49 -21.80 -15.96
CA LEU A 703 1.04 -21.05 -14.82
C LEU A 703 2.22 -21.76 -14.12
N PHE A 704 2.28 -23.09 -14.17
CA PHE A 704 3.34 -23.91 -13.56
C PHE A 704 4.02 -24.80 -14.61
N PRO A 705 4.91 -24.23 -15.45
CA PRO A 705 5.66 -25.04 -16.42
C PRO A 705 6.65 -25.98 -15.73
N ASP A 706 7.13 -26.96 -16.50
CA ASP A 706 8.05 -28.00 -16.05
C ASP A 706 9.29 -27.42 -15.34
N SER A 707 9.66 -28.04 -14.21
CA SER A 707 10.83 -27.69 -13.39
C SER A 707 12.16 -27.74 -14.14
N SER A 708 12.24 -28.50 -15.23
CA SER A 708 13.43 -28.54 -16.11
C SER A 708 13.60 -27.29 -16.99
N ALA A 709 12.70 -26.31 -16.91
CA ALA A 709 12.57 -25.22 -17.87
C ALA A 709 12.69 -23.80 -17.25
N VAL A 710 13.37 -23.63 -16.11
CA VAL A 710 13.69 -22.28 -15.61
C VAL A 710 14.52 -21.54 -16.67
N GLY A 711 13.96 -20.47 -17.24
CA GLY A 711 14.62 -19.69 -18.28
C GLY A 711 14.64 -20.29 -19.69
N ALA A 712 13.83 -21.31 -19.97
CA ALA A 712 13.76 -21.87 -21.32
C ALA A 712 13.06 -20.89 -22.27
N SER A 713 13.74 -20.47 -23.33
CA SER A 713 13.22 -19.56 -24.38
C SER A 713 12.14 -20.17 -25.29
N ARG A 714 11.54 -21.30 -24.89
CA ARG A 714 10.58 -22.07 -25.70
C ARG A 714 9.32 -22.38 -24.88
N LEU A 715 8.16 -22.35 -25.54
CA LEU A 715 6.91 -22.89 -24.99
C LEU A 715 7.09 -24.38 -24.68
N SER A 716 6.72 -24.78 -23.47
CA SER A 716 6.73 -26.20 -23.09
C SER A 716 5.53 -26.92 -23.72
N TRP A 717 5.63 -28.24 -23.84
CA TRP A 717 4.48 -29.07 -24.24
C TRP A 717 3.29 -28.90 -23.28
N VAL A 718 3.57 -28.58 -22.01
CA VAL A 718 2.56 -28.30 -20.99
C VAL A 718 1.79 -27.02 -21.30
N ASP A 719 2.45 -25.97 -21.81
CA ASP A 719 1.76 -24.74 -22.24
C ASP A 719 0.83 -24.98 -23.42
N LEU A 720 1.28 -25.77 -24.40
CA LEU A 720 0.49 -26.13 -25.57
C LEU A 720 -0.74 -26.95 -25.17
N LEU A 721 -0.59 -27.85 -24.20
CA LEU A 721 -1.71 -28.59 -23.61
C LEU A 721 -2.70 -27.63 -22.93
N GLY A 722 -2.21 -26.68 -22.13
CA GLY A 722 -3.05 -25.67 -21.50
C GLY A 722 -3.83 -24.82 -22.52
N ALA A 723 -3.16 -24.36 -23.57
CA ALA A 723 -3.79 -23.62 -24.67
C ALA A 723 -4.85 -24.46 -25.40
N ALA A 724 -4.58 -25.74 -25.65
CA ALA A 724 -5.54 -26.65 -26.28
C ALA A 724 -6.79 -26.85 -25.40
N LEU A 725 -6.62 -27.06 -24.09
CA LEU A 725 -7.73 -27.19 -23.14
C LEU A 725 -8.59 -25.92 -23.08
N LEU A 726 -7.96 -24.74 -23.02
CA LEU A 726 -8.66 -23.46 -23.09
C LEU A 726 -9.47 -23.33 -24.40
N LEU A 727 -8.87 -23.72 -25.54
CA LEU A 727 -9.51 -23.64 -26.84
C LEU A 727 -10.72 -24.59 -26.95
N ILE A 728 -10.62 -25.80 -26.39
CA ILE A 728 -11.75 -26.74 -26.31
C ILE A 728 -12.91 -26.11 -25.53
N VAL A 729 -12.64 -25.55 -24.34
CA VAL A 729 -13.67 -24.91 -23.51
C VAL A 729 -14.25 -23.69 -24.22
N ALA A 730 -13.42 -22.89 -24.88
CA ALA A 730 -13.84 -21.72 -25.65
C ALA A 730 -14.81 -22.10 -26.77
N ILE A 731 -14.51 -23.15 -27.55
CA ILE A 731 -15.39 -23.64 -28.62
C ILE A 731 -16.72 -24.13 -28.04
N VAL A 732 -16.69 -24.91 -26.95
CA VAL A 732 -17.91 -25.43 -26.32
C VAL A 732 -18.76 -24.28 -25.77
N SER A 733 -18.15 -23.33 -25.08
CA SER A 733 -18.84 -22.17 -24.51
C SER A 733 -19.42 -21.27 -25.60
N TRP A 734 -18.70 -21.06 -26.70
CA TRP A 734 -19.16 -20.28 -27.85
C TRP A 734 -20.35 -20.93 -28.56
N ARG A 735 -20.35 -22.25 -28.74
CA ARG A 735 -21.51 -23.00 -29.27
C ARG A 735 -22.73 -22.92 -28.35
N GLY A 736 -22.51 -22.87 -27.04
CA GLY A 736 -23.57 -22.63 -26.06
C GLY A 736 -24.26 -21.29 -26.23
N GLN A 737 -23.51 -20.24 -26.59
CA GLN A 737 -24.03 -18.88 -26.81
C GLN A 737 -24.98 -18.81 -28.02
N THR A 738 -24.71 -19.59 -29.07
CA THR A 738 -25.56 -19.65 -30.27
C THR A 738 -26.84 -20.47 -30.06
N GLY A 739 -26.86 -21.37 -29.08
CA GLY A 739 -28.05 -22.18 -28.74
C GLY A 739 -29.12 -21.43 -27.94
N THR A 740 -28.76 -20.31 -27.31
CA THR A 740 -29.66 -19.45 -26.52
C THR A 740 -30.16 -18.22 -27.29
N GLY A 741 -29.98 -18.18 -28.61
CA GLY A 741 -30.29 -17.03 -29.47
C GLY A 741 -31.74 -16.94 -29.94
N SER A 742 -32.63 -16.38 -29.11
CA SER A 742 -33.54 -15.27 -29.46
C SER A 742 -34.51 -15.03 -28.28
N PRO A 743 -34.52 -13.85 -27.63
CA PRO A 743 -35.74 -13.41 -27.01
C PRO A 743 -36.69 -13.12 -28.16
N GLU A 744 -37.76 -13.90 -28.28
CA GLU A 744 -38.94 -13.44 -29.00
C GLU A 744 -39.23 -12.02 -28.53
N SER A 745 -39.20 -11.08 -29.46
CA SER A 745 -39.76 -9.75 -29.28
C SER A 745 -41.21 -9.93 -28.84
N SER A 746 -41.48 -9.87 -27.54
CA SER A 746 -42.84 -9.84 -27.02
C SER A 746 -43.54 -8.61 -27.61
N PRO A 747 -44.67 -8.77 -28.31
CA PRO A 747 -45.35 -7.64 -28.90
C PRO A 747 -46.04 -6.82 -27.80
N ALA A 748 -45.83 -5.51 -27.87
CA ALA A 748 -46.69 -4.44 -27.37
C ALA A 748 -47.27 -4.53 -25.94
N ARG A 749 -46.91 -3.53 -25.12
CA ARG A 749 -47.91 -2.83 -24.31
C ARG A 749 -47.88 -1.35 -24.64
N GLY A 750 -48.67 -0.98 -25.63
CA GLY A 750 -49.33 0.32 -25.65
C GLY A 750 -50.64 0.26 -24.84
N ALA A 751 -51.11 1.45 -24.48
CA ALA A 751 -52.37 1.80 -23.82
C ALA A 751 -52.42 1.67 -22.29
N GLY A 752 -52.63 2.81 -21.63
CA GLY A 752 -52.91 2.97 -20.20
C GLY A 752 -52.35 4.27 -19.67
#